data_AF-A0A3M1MAY6-F1
#
_entry.id   AF-A0A3M1MAY6-F1
#
_cell.length_a   1.000
_cell.length_b   1.000
_cell.length_c   1.000
_cell.angle_alpha   90.00
_cell.angle_beta   90.00
_cell.angle_gamma   90.00
#
_symmetry.space_group_name_H-M   'P 1'
#
loop_
_entity.id
_entity.type
_entity.pdbx_description
1 polymer ?
#
loop_
_entity_poly.entity_id
_entity_poly.type
_entity_poly.pdbx_seq_one_letter_code
_entity_poly.pdbx_strand_id
1 'polypeptide(L)'
;MRRWQLAICSTLGWILAISLARVGVAQPGLPAGREIGYIERFALAEDRGQVLEELIPGTEDYYYYHCLHCQNTGDLDRAEALLTEWRTKRRDSPAMRDMLARQMLLTYPRNPQRTLDFLRNELHLNLHHAPPSKDRSSRMPHTLDVAAEAGKWTVESLIARDPTLAQIETSALPQLLDQNLAPQQLRALLSRIDRADHPRIVDRIAEELRMRDAKEFGWAPVHALLTLEQLESLATKLPRLRESEAYIRAYAARLAPPGDQTLEDPLTRRAYLERLAAWARALPPSQNSLKALVLARLLELNMQEGRWDRELFLEYLALPRNVVYYNPLVVRQGTRNLANLNFALQPEIPLRPIRDDSVLVRRYLEHFLQTASSTDDYAPYLDRDYLARVLAETRILYGIGDAAQWYARLSPDAQRELRNRIELRFAPQNPLRIRVEESAKLQVELKNVPELIVRVYEINTLAYYRHRQQPISSDIDLDGLVPNATWRIAYDLPADRRHVETLDFSEHMPGRGVWVVDLFGGGRRARTVVRKGQLFAVDRLGDAGHVFQIFDDQDNLVTTAHLEIDGQVYEAEATGAIVVPYAEEEKTRWMMVVDRGFATRQQFVHRAETYHLEAALVLEEQALVPGQRGRLILHPRLTCNGQPISMTLLEDVTLEIRTTDADGIESSIFSGSIDATDTDDLLHEFLVPSRIRQVRVELQGRIYNRSKDQYEDLVAVHSRTCCTAEDSLTIADLYLQRTSEGARVYALGRNGEPVSGLPLTVAIKPKGFTRLHPFQLATDQHGKITLQGIEAAERVQVSGRGLAAPLTFATETIDRAWPERIQVPQGTPIRLPLGAATDRADDFLLQEMRGGTVYGRPEGKLRIVPGMVVLEDLPAGEFQLIDYSRHHLTQLFVTSGKTSGDYVFGHRHIIEPTKLPPAIIESAQIIDGRVAIHLAQWDAATRVHIVGTVFEPSVSRAAMDVTQPGYARWSRGYARNLFVDSLTLDEEYRYILDRQTAEKFPGNLLPQPSLLIHPWEITTAENLARDAQAGDAIPNMAEPQSRAGKRGSRMRRGEATDERGRRSYAFLRRNAVVRANLMPDVDGWVYLDGQQLDGCSTVLCLAVHPLGNDARQVPLPVERVPVRDLRLARAFDLDQPMQRVRRIDVIEQGQPLRFEDANSGRVQLYTTVADVFDLYATLVDSPHWDDFRFLRHWDVLEDAAKRLEYDAHGCHELDLFLYFKD
;
A
#
# COMPACT_ATOMS: atom_id res chain seq x y z
N MET A 1 -16.63 61.18 34.80
CA MET A 1 -15.57 61.11 35.82
C MET A 1 -15.71 59.90 36.77
N ARG A 2 -16.89 59.52 37.29
CA ARG A 2 -17.06 58.27 38.07
C ARG A 2 -16.81 56.95 37.30
N ARG A 3 -16.95 56.93 35.96
CA ARG A 3 -16.62 55.76 35.11
C ARG A 3 -15.11 55.52 34.91
N TRP A 4 -14.27 56.52 35.19
CA TRP A 4 -12.80 56.38 35.14
C TRP A 4 -12.22 55.89 36.47
N GLN A 5 -12.88 56.17 37.61
CA GLN A 5 -12.48 55.65 38.92
C GLN A 5 -12.75 54.15 39.07
N LEU A 6 -13.82 53.61 38.49
CA LEU A 6 -14.11 52.17 38.48
C LEU A 6 -13.13 51.35 37.62
N ALA A 7 -12.69 51.90 36.48
CA ALA A 7 -11.72 51.23 35.59
C ALA A 7 -10.30 51.16 36.19
N ILE A 8 -9.95 52.08 37.08
CA ILE A 8 -8.65 52.13 37.79
C ILE A 8 -8.67 51.19 39.01
N CYS A 9 -9.80 51.09 39.73
CA CYS A 9 -9.95 50.09 40.81
C CYS A 9 -9.97 48.64 40.28
N SER A 10 -10.55 48.39 39.10
CA SER A 10 -10.55 47.05 38.49
C SER A 10 -9.19 46.64 37.91
N THR A 11 -8.39 47.58 37.43
CA THR A 11 -7.04 47.28 36.92
C THR A 11 -6.02 47.06 38.04
N LEU A 12 -6.16 47.75 39.19
CA LEU A 12 -5.39 47.45 40.41
C LEU A 12 -5.73 46.09 41.05
N GLY A 13 -7.00 45.68 41.02
CA GLY A 13 -7.42 44.36 41.52
C GLY A 13 -6.90 43.18 40.68
N TRP A 14 -6.81 43.35 39.35
CA TRP A 14 -6.24 42.34 38.45
C TRP A 14 -4.72 42.20 38.57
N ILE A 15 -4.02 43.30 38.84
CA ILE A 15 -2.56 43.27 39.02
C ILE A 15 -2.18 42.61 40.38
N LEU A 16 -3.02 42.74 41.43
CA LEU A 16 -2.85 42.01 42.69
C LEU A 16 -3.16 40.50 42.56
N ALA A 17 -4.14 40.12 41.72
CA ALA A 17 -4.50 38.71 41.52
C ALA A 17 -3.45 37.95 40.68
N ILE A 18 -2.84 38.61 39.68
CA ILE A 18 -1.79 38.01 38.85
C ILE A 18 -0.46 37.84 39.61
N SER A 19 -0.21 38.69 40.62
CA SER A 19 0.96 38.52 41.51
C SER A 19 0.74 37.44 42.59
N LEU A 20 -0.51 37.13 42.98
CA LEU A 20 -0.82 35.99 43.84
C LEU A 20 -0.89 34.64 43.09
N ALA A 21 -1.26 34.62 41.80
CA ALA A 21 -1.35 33.39 41.01
C ALA A 21 0.01 32.84 40.52
N ARG A 22 1.06 33.66 40.46
CA ARG A 22 2.42 33.19 40.13
C ARG A 22 3.21 32.61 41.32
N VAL A 23 2.67 32.68 42.53
CA VAL A 23 3.24 31.99 43.72
C VAL A 23 2.74 30.52 43.79
N GLY A 24 1.83 30.11 42.91
CA GLY A 24 1.15 28.82 42.98
C GLY A 24 1.67 27.69 42.10
N VAL A 25 2.81 27.76 41.40
CA VAL A 25 3.42 26.58 40.73
C VAL A 25 4.94 26.75 40.65
N ALA A 26 5.61 26.47 41.75
CA ALA A 26 6.99 26.00 41.79
C ALA A 26 7.21 25.38 43.18
N GLN A 27 6.85 24.12 43.36
CA GLN A 27 7.49 23.32 44.40
C GLN A 27 8.77 22.73 43.80
N PRO A 28 9.97 23.30 44.05
CA PRO A 28 11.14 22.46 44.08
C PRO A 28 10.93 21.48 45.24
N GLY A 29 11.15 20.18 45.01
CA GLY A 29 11.13 19.19 46.07
C GLY A 29 11.87 19.73 47.28
N LEU A 30 11.17 19.87 48.40
CA LEU A 30 11.74 20.32 49.66
C LEU A 30 12.91 19.39 50.00
N PRO A 31 14.17 19.85 50.01
CA PRO A 31 15.17 19.13 50.77
C PRO A 31 14.72 19.20 52.23
N ALA A 32 14.49 18.04 52.83
CA ALA A 32 14.24 17.92 54.26
C ALA A 32 15.32 18.70 55.04
N GLY A 33 14.90 19.68 55.85
CA GLY A 33 15.77 20.34 56.82
C GLY A 33 15.93 21.87 56.74
N ARG A 34 14.84 22.64 56.66
CA ARG A 34 14.83 24.03 57.18
C ARG A 34 13.72 24.18 58.21
N GLU A 35 14.08 24.62 59.41
CA GLU A 35 13.19 24.75 60.56
C GLU A 35 11.97 25.64 60.25
N ILE A 36 10.76 25.11 60.41
CA ILE A 36 9.47 25.82 60.31
C ILE A 36 9.37 26.98 61.33
N GLY A 37 10.27 27.03 62.32
CA GLY A 37 10.19 27.90 63.49
C GLY A 37 10.21 29.41 63.21
N TYR A 38 11.07 29.92 62.32
CA TYR A 38 11.20 31.39 62.17
C TYR A 38 10.00 32.03 61.44
N ILE A 39 9.50 31.40 60.37
CA ILE A 39 8.35 31.89 59.60
C ILE A 39 7.09 31.93 60.47
N GLU A 40 6.85 30.85 61.22
CA GLU A 40 5.69 30.74 62.09
C GLU A 40 5.75 31.75 63.24
N ARG A 41 6.93 31.92 63.88
CA ARG A 41 7.14 32.97 64.90
C ARG A 41 6.94 34.37 64.33
N PHE A 42 7.48 34.68 63.15
CA PHE A 42 7.29 35.98 62.52
C PHE A 42 5.82 36.24 62.12
N ALA A 43 5.11 35.23 61.63
CA ALA A 43 3.70 35.36 61.25
C ALA A 43 2.78 35.58 62.46
N LEU A 44 3.02 34.85 63.56
CA LEU A 44 2.18 34.81 64.77
C LEU A 44 2.60 35.78 65.88
N ALA A 45 3.77 36.42 65.81
CA ALA A 45 4.21 37.35 66.84
C ALA A 45 3.35 38.63 66.93
N GLU A 46 3.01 39.02 68.17
CA GLU A 46 2.34 40.29 68.46
C GLU A 46 3.27 41.49 68.15
N ASP A 47 4.57 41.38 68.45
CA ASP A 47 5.59 42.35 68.07
C ASP A 47 6.60 41.71 67.09
N ARG A 48 6.33 41.86 65.80
CA ARG A 48 7.20 41.37 64.73
C ARG A 48 8.55 42.10 64.68
N GLY A 49 8.67 43.28 65.28
CA GLY A 49 9.91 44.05 65.35
C GLY A 49 10.99 43.33 66.15
N GLN A 50 10.62 42.69 67.26
CA GLN A 50 11.56 41.91 68.07
C GLN A 50 12.03 40.63 67.37
N VAL A 51 11.14 39.94 66.66
CA VAL A 51 11.49 38.72 65.91
C VAL A 51 12.50 39.02 64.79
N LEU A 52 12.38 40.20 64.17
CA LEU A 52 13.28 40.68 63.13
C LEU A 52 14.73 40.93 63.61
N GLU A 53 14.96 41.08 64.92
CA GLU A 53 16.30 41.24 65.51
C GLU A 53 17.09 39.92 65.56
N GLU A 54 16.40 38.77 65.49
CA GLU A 54 17.04 37.45 65.40
C GLU A 54 17.73 37.22 64.04
N LEU A 55 17.36 38.01 63.02
CA LEU A 55 17.92 37.89 61.68
C LEU A 55 19.28 38.57 61.57
N ILE A 56 20.24 37.84 61.02
CA ILE A 56 21.61 38.33 60.83
C ILE A 56 21.62 39.47 59.79
N PRO A 57 22.06 40.70 60.15
CA PRO A 57 22.08 41.83 59.22
C PRO A 57 22.84 41.53 57.93
N GLY A 58 22.27 41.93 56.80
CA GLY A 58 22.87 41.72 55.47
C GLY A 58 22.67 40.33 54.87
N THR A 59 21.95 39.43 55.55
CA THR A 59 21.45 38.17 54.95
C THR A 59 20.23 38.41 54.05
N GLU A 60 19.91 37.42 53.21
CA GLU A 60 18.74 37.51 52.33
C GLU A 60 17.42 37.50 53.13
N ASP A 61 17.32 36.64 54.15
CA ASP A 61 16.18 36.60 55.06
C ASP A 61 16.02 37.92 55.82
N TYR A 62 17.13 38.53 56.27
CA TYR A 62 17.11 39.86 56.87
C TYR A 62 16.42 40.88 55.96
N TYR A 63 16.88 41.05 54.72
CA TYR A 63 16.26 42.02 53.82
C TYR A 63 14.81 41.64 53.46
N TYR A 64 14.52 40.37 53.25
CA TYR A 64 13.17 39.89 52.91
C TYR A 64 12.15 40.20 54.01
N TYR A 65 12.38 39.75 55.24
CA TYR A 65 11.42 39.94 56.33
C TYR A 65 11.35 41.39 56.80
N HIS A 66 12.46 42.14 56.79
CA HIS A 66 12.41 43.58 57.09
C HIS A 66 11.66 44.37 56.01
N CYS A 67 11.86 44.07 54.72
CA CYS A 67 11.07 44.67 53.63
C CYS A 67 9.59 44.31 53.74
N LEU A 68 9.29 43.03 53.94
CA LEU A 68 7.91 42.54 54.08
C LEU A 68 7.20 43.19 55.27
N HIS A 69 7.89 43.33 56.40
CA HIS A 69 7.35 44.02 57.57
C HIS A 69 7.06 45.49 57.28
N CYS A 70 8.02 46.23 56.71
CA CYS A 70 7.84 47.63 56.34
C CYS A 70 6.69 47.82 55.33
N GLN A 71 6.55 46.91 54.36
CA GLN A 71 5.45 46.93 53.40
C GLN A 71 4.09 46.66 54.04
N ASN A 72 4.03 45.73 55.01
CA ASN A 72 2.78 45.40 55.72
C ASN A 72 2.37 46.49 56.72
N THR A 73 3.33 47.23 57.31
CA THR A 73 3.05 48.36 58.22
C THR A 73 2.85 49.69 57.48
N GLY A 74 3.10 49.73 56.16
CA GLY A 74 2.92 50.91 55.31
C GLY A 74 4.10 51.88 55.29
N ASP A 75 5.23 51.54 55.93
CA ASP A 75 6.50 52.28 55.84
C ASP A 75 7.24 51.98 54.53
N LEU A 76 6.61 52.39 53.42
CA LEU A 76 7.08 52.10 52.07
C LEU A 76 8.42 52.77 51.76
N ASP A 77 8.73 53.91 52.38
CA ASP A 77 9.98 54.63 52.12
C ASP A 77 11.18 53.89 52.74
N ARG A 78 11.00 53.30 53.93
CA ARG A 78 11.98 52.40 54.53
C ARG A 78 12.12 51.09 53.75
N ALA A 79 11.03 50.52 53.23
CA ALA A 79 11.07 49.35 52.36
C ALA A 79 11.86 49.64 51.07
N GLU A 80 11.68 50.82 50.46
CA GLU A 80 12.42 51.25 49.26
C GLU A 80 13.93 51.38 49.54
N ALA A 81 14.29 51.94 50.70
CA ALA A 81 15.69 52.06 51.13
C ALA A 81 16.32 50.68 51.33
N LEU A 82 15.61 49.76 52.00
CA LEU A 82 16.06 48.38 52.21
C LEU A 82 16.20 47.61 50.89
N LEU A 83 15.26 47.77 49.94
CA LEU A 83 15.36 47.15 48.61
C LEU A 83 16.54 47.68 47.80
N THR A 84 16.81 48.98 47.90
CA THR A 84 17.97 49.62 47.24
C THR A 84 19.28 49.11 47.84
N GLU A 85 19.34 48.98 49.16
CA GLU A 85 20.49 48.42 49.87
C GLU A 85 20.68 46.94 49.54
N TRP A 86 19.60 46.15 49.52
CA TRP A 86 19.62 44.73 49.17
C TRP A 86 20.17 44.54 47.75
N ARG A 87 19.71 45.35 46.79
CA ARG A 87 20.14 45.31 45.38
C ARG A 87 21.60 45.70 45.17
N THR A 88 22.18 46.54 46.04
CA THR A 88 23.59 46.95 45.95
C THR A 88 24.54 45.97 46.61
N LYS A 89 24.12 45.33 47.72
CA LYS A 89 24.97 44.42 48.49
C LYS A 89 24.88 42.95 48.05
N ARG A 90 23.85 42.55 47.30
CA ARG A 90 23.67 41.17 46.82
C ARG A 90 23.28 41.10 45.35
N ARG A 91 23.52 39.94 44.73
CA ARG A 91 23.04 39.64 43.37
C ARG A 91 21.51 39.49 43.38
N ASP A 92 20.91 39.83 42.25
CA ASP A 92 19.47 39.76 41.99
C ASP A 92 18.90 38.35 42.30
N SER A 93 17.87 38.26 43.15
CA SER A 93 17.26 37.01 43.61
C SER A 93 15.73 37.02 43.47
N PRO A 94 15.07 35.84 43.38
CA PRO A 94 13.60 35.77 43.29
C PRO A 94 12.89 36.51 44.43
N ALA A 95 13.35 36.33 45.67
CA ALA A 95 12.76 36.97 46.84
C ALA A 95 12.86 38.51 46.80
N MET A 96 13.97 39.06 46.29
CA MET A 96 14.13 40.49 46.09
C MET A 96 13.20 41.02 45.00
N ARG A 97 13.04 40.28 43.90
CA ARG A 97 12.12 40.64 42.81
C ARG A 97 10.67 40.64 43.28
N ASP A 98 10.27 39.67 44.10
CA ASP A 98 8.92 39.61 44.68
C ASP A 98 8.64 40.82 45.57
N MET A 99 9.59 41.17 46.46
CA MET A 99 9.46 42.35 47.32
C MET A 99 9.50 43.66 46.52
N LEU A 100 10.30 43.74 45.46
CA LEU A 100 10.33 44.88 44.55
C LEU A 100 9.01 45.02 43.77
N ALA A 101 8.47 43.94 43.22
CA ALA A 101 7.18 43.94 42.55
C ALA A 101 6.08 44.38 43.50
N ARG A 102 6.05 43.80 44.72
CA ARG A 102 5.11 44.20 45.78
C ARG A 102 5.25 45.68 46.14
N GLN A 103 6.47 46.20 46.26
CA GLN A 103 6.75 47.62 46.49
C GLN A 103 6.18 48.50 45.38
N MET A 104 6.40 48.14 44.11
CA MET A 104 5.88 48.87 42.96
C MET A 104 4.34 48.88 42.96
N LEU A 105 3.68 47.79 43.37
CA LEU A 105 2.21 47.74 43.47
C LEU A 105 1.67 48.58 44.63
N LEU A 106 2.28 48.49 45.82
CA LEU A 106 1.87 49.27 46.99
C LEU A 106 2.08 50.78 46.79
N THR A 107 3.09 51.17 46.02
CA THR A 107 3.38 52.57 45.69
C THR A 107 2.63 53.08 44.45
N TYR A 108 1.81 52.25 43.78
CA TYR A 108 1.05 52.63 42.58
C TYR A 108 0.22 53.91 42.77
N PRO A 109 -0.53 54.13 43.88
CA PRO A 109 -1.27 55.38 44.09
C PRO A 109 -0.37 56.62 44.20
N ARG A 110 0.89 56.44 44.64
CA ARG A 110 1.88 57.53 44.80
C ARG A 110 2.59 57.84 43.48
N ASN A 111 2.97 56.82 42.71
CA ASN A 111 3.72 56.98 41.46
C ASN A 111 3.30 55.94 40.40
N PRO A 112 2.12 56.12 39.77
CA PRO A 112 1.55 55.12 38.88
C PRO A 112 2.40 54.90 37.63
N GLN A 113 3.09 55.95 37.14
CA GLN A 113 3.91 55.84 35.92
C GLN A 113 5.12 54.93 36.15
N ARG A 114 5.82 55.06 37.30
CA ARG A 114 6.95 54.21 37.65
C ARG A 114 6.55 52.73 37.76
N THR A 115 5.40 52.45 38.38
CA THR A 115 4.86 51.09 38.47
C THR A 115 4.46 50.54 37.10
N LEU A 116 3.82 51.35 36.25
CA LEU A 116 3.45 50.92 34.89
C LEU A 116 4.67 50.64 34.01
N ASP A 117 5.72 51.45 34.11
CA ASP A 117 6.96 51.23 33.36
C ASP A 117 7.71 49.99 33.86
N PHE A 118 7.73 49.75 35.19
CA PHE A 118 8.21 48.50 35.75
C PHE A 118 7.44 47.29 35.21
N LEU A 119 6.11 47.32 35.25
CA LEU A 119 5.27 46.22 34.76
C LEU A 119 5.42 45.98 33.25
N ARG A 120 5.56 47.05 32.44
CA ARG A 120 5.83 46.91 30.99
C ARG A 120 7.14 46.17 30.73
N ASN A 121 8.18 46.50 31.48
CA ASN A 121 9.49 45.88 31.34
C ASN A 121 9.49 44.43 31.86
N GLU A 122 8.90 44.19 33.03
CA GLU A 122 8.87 42.87 33.70
C GLU A 122 7.98 41.87 32.95
N LEU A 123 6.87 42.33 32.35
CA LEU A 123 5.94 41.48 31.59
C LEU A 123 6.19 41.51 30.08
N HIS A 124 7.23 42.22 29.62
CA HIS A 124 7.58 42.39 28.21
C HIS A 124 6.40 42.84 27.32
N LEU A 125 5.61 43.83 27.80
CA LEU A 125 4.40 44.28 27.11
C LEU A 125 4.72 45.17 25.90
N ASN A 126 4.31 44.76 24.70
CA ASN A 126 4.40 45.57 23.49
C ASN A 126 3.08 46.32 23.24
N LEU A 127 3.05 47.61 23.58
CA LEU A 127 1.86 48.48 23.46
C LEU A 127 1.80 49.28 22.14
N HIS A 128 2.61 48.94 21.12
CA HIS A 128 2.68 49.66 19.84
C HIS A 128 1.54 49.32 18.85
N HIS A 129 0.33 49.06 19.33
CA HIS A 129 -0.82 48.81 18.49
C HIS A 129 -1.52 50.13 18.13
N ALA A 130 -1.59 50.45 16.85
CA ALA A 130 -2.39 51.57 16.36
C ALA A 130 -3.87 51.38 16.76
N PRO A 131 -4.59 52.46 17.14
CA PRO A 131 -6.02 52.38 17.45
C PRO A 131 -6.79 51.83 16.23
N PRO A 132 -7.82 50.99 16.43
CA PRO A 132 -8.65 50.51 15.33
C PRO A 132 -9.32 51.71 14.66
N SER A 133 -8.94 52.00 13.42
CA SER A 133 -9.58 53.05 12.62
C SER A 133 -10.99 52.60 12.26
N LYS A 134 -12.00 53.01 13.04
CA LYS A 134 -13.41 52.65 12.82
C LYS A 134 -13.94 52.99 11.41
N ASP A 135 -13.31 53.93 10.69
CA ASP A 135 -13.81 54.40 9.40
C ASP A 135 -13.35 53.60 8.17
N ARG A 136 -12.20 52.91 8.18
CA ARG A 136 -11.69 52.23 6.97
C ARG A 136 -12.42 50.94 6.61
N SER A 137 -12.93 50.20 7.60
CA SER A 137 -13.66 48.95 7.37
C SER A 137 -15.04 49.17 6.75
N SER A 138 -15.67 50.32 7.00
CA SER A 138 -17.00 50.67 6.43
C SER A 138 -17.04 50.77 4.90
N ARG A 139 -15.89 50.86 4.23
CA ARG A 139 -15.77 51.01 2.77
C ARG A 139 -15.35 49.73 2.03
N MET A 140 -15.05 48.64 2.74
CA MET A 140 -14.62 47.38 2.13
C MET A 140 -15.83 46.53 1.70
N PRO A 141 -15.76 45.79 0.58
CA PRO A 141 -16.83 44.90 0.16
C PRO A 141 -16.96 43.70 1.11
N HIS A 142 -18.17 43.16 1.24
CA HIS A 142 -18.47 41.94 1.99
C HIS A 142 -18.78 40.73 1.10
N THR A 143 -18.74 40.91 -0.23
CA THR A 143 -18.98 39.87 -1.23
C THR A 143 -17.82 39.85 -2.22
N LEU A 144 -17.38 38.65 -2.59
CA LEU A 144 -16.38 38.41 -3.64
C LEU A 144 -16.97 37.44 -4.68
N ASP A 145 -16.93 37.85 -5.94
CA ASP A 145 -17.16 36.94 -7.08
C ASP A 145 -15.84 36.23 -7.39
N VAL A 146 -15.68 35.01 -6.87
CA VAL A 146 -14.47 34.22 -7.03
C VAL A 146 -14.32 33.76 -8.48
N ALA A 147 -15.41 33.51 -9.19
CA ALA A 147 -15.37 33.10 -10.59
C ALA A 147 -14.85 34.23 -11.49
N ALA A 148 -15.34 35.46 -11.31
CA ALA A 148 -14.85 36.61 -12.05
C ALA A 148 -13.37 36.91 -11.78
N GLU A 149 -12.92 36.79 -10.53
CA GLU A 149 -11.52 37.04 -10.16
C GLU A 149 -10.57 35.91 -10.60
N ALA A 150 -10.98 34.64 -10.47
CA ALA A 150 -10.23 33.50 -10.97
C ALA A 150 -10.13 33.51 -12.49
N GLY A 151 -11.19 33.90 -13.21
CA GLY A 151 -11.21 33.98 -14.67
C GLY A 151 -10.25 35.00 -15.29
N LYS A 152 -9.70 35.93 -14.49
CA LYS A 152 -8.62 36.84 -14.94
C LYS A 152 -7.28 36.12 -15.12
N TRP A 153 -7.14 34.92 -14.56
CA TRP A 153 -5.94 34.10 -14.63
C TRP A 153 -6.13 33.05 -15.73
N THR A 154 -5.56 33.33 -16.89
CA THR A 154 -5.55 32.37 -18.00
C THR A 154 -4.13 31.93 -18.32
N VAL A 155 -4.01 30.75 -18.90
CA VAL A 155 -2.73 30.19 -19.34
C VAL A 155 -2.01 31.14 -20.30
N GLU A 156 -2.74 31.80 -21.22
CA GLU A 156 -2.17 32.76 -22.18
C GLU A 156 -1.51 33.95 -21.48
N SER A 157 -2.13 34.47 -20.42
CA SER A 157 -1.60 35.63 -19.68
C SER A 157 -0.27 35.34 -18.99
N LEU A 158 -0.02 34.07 -18.64
CA LEU A 158 1.19 33.62 -17.95
C LEU A 158 2.30 33.18 -18.91
N ILE A 159 1.97 32.63 -20.08
CA ILE A 159 2.98 32.33 -21.12
C ILE A 159 3.80 33.58 -21.44
N ALA A 160 3.16 34.76 -21.48
CA ALA A 160 3.86 36.01 -21.78
C ALA A 160 4.81 36.50 -20.65
N ARG A 161 4.62 36.03 -19.41
CA ARG A 161 5.26 36.59 -18.21
C ARG A 161 6.22 35.62 -17.52
N ASP A 162 6.06 34.32 -17.73
CA ASP A 162 6.85 33.27 -17.07
C ASP A 162 7.41 32.27 -18.09
N PRO A 163 8.70 32.39 -18.48
CA PRO A 163 9.34 31.45 -19.40
C PRO A 163 9.59 30.05 -18.79
N THR A 164 9.47 29.91 -17.47
CA THR A 164 9.70 28.63 -16.77
C THR A 164 8.42 27.83 -16.51
N LEU A 165 7.25 28.47 -16.70
CA LEU A 165 5.93 27.90 -16.40
C LEU A 165 5.77 27.45 -14.93
N ALA A 166 6.61 27.94 -14.02
CA ALA A 166 6.62 27.52 -12.61
C ALA A 166 5.32 27.90 -11.88
N GLN A 167 4.58 28.88 -12.40
CA GLN A 167 3.28 29.30 -11.85
C GLN A 167 2.10 28.42 -12.27
N ILE A 168 2.29 27.49 -13.21
CA ILE A 168 1.25 26.59 -13.72
C ILE A 168 1.46 25.21 -13.10
N GLU A 169 0.39 24.58 -12.60
CA GLU A 169 0.43 23.24 -12.03
C GLU A 169 0.33 22.14 -13.09
N THR A 170 0.74 20.91 -12.74
CA THR A 170 0.75 19.78 -13.67
C THR A 170 -0.62 19.52 -14.30
N SER A 171 -1.71 19.69 -13.52
CA SER A 171 -3.09 19.52 -13.98
C SER A 171 -3.50 20.47 -15.11
N ALA A 172 -2.90 21.66 -15.20
CA ALA A 172 -3.19 22.65 -16.25
C ALA A 172 -2.19 22.64 -17.42
N LEU A 173 -1.09 21.88 -17.33
CA LEU A 173 -0.12 21.75 -18.41
C LEU A 173 -0.71 21.29 -19.76
N PRO A 174 -1.73 20.40 -19.82
CA PRO A 174 -2.31 19.99 -21.11
C PRO A 174 -2.84 21.16 -21.94
N GLN A 175 -3.37 22.21 -21.30
CA GLN A 175 -3.89 23.40 -21.97
C GLN A 175 -2.80 24.17 -22.74
N LEU A 176 -1.53 24.02 -22.35
CA LEU A 176 -0.40 24.64 -23.03
C LEU A 176 -0.04 23.94 -24.35
N LEU A 177 -0.47 22.71 -24.58
CA LEU A 177 -0.12 21.95 -25.79
C LEU A 177 -0.70 22.58 -27.06
N ASP A 178 -1.80 23.32 -26.93
CA ASP A 178 -2.43 24.04 -28.04
C ASP A 178 -1.81 25.42 -28.31
N GLN A 179 -1.05 25.95 -27.36
CA GLN A 179 -0.51 27.31 -27.41
C GLN A 179 0.83 27.38 -28.14
N ASN A 180 1.20 28.55 -28.65
CA ASN A 180 2.54 28.75 -29.21
C ASN A 180 3.54 29.01 -28.08
N LEU A 181 4.53 28.13 -27.93
CA LEU A 181 5.51 28.16 -26.83
C LEU A 181 6.91 28.46 -27.37
N ALA A 182 7.68 29.26 -26.65
CA ALA A 182 9.10 29.41 -26.92
C ALA A 182 9.86 28.09 -26.60
N PRO A 183 11.04 27.83 -27.18
CA PRO A 183 11.79 26.58 -26.96
C PRO A 183 12.02 26.24 -25.48
N GLN A 184 12.32 27.23 -24.64
CA GLN A 184 12.51 27.05 -23.20
C GLN A 184 11.20 26.61 -22.50
N GLN A 185 10.07 27.21 -22.89
CA GLN A 185 8.75 26.87 -22.34
C GLN A 185 8.29 25.48 -22.79
N LEU A 186 8.53 25.12 -24.07
CA LEU A 186 8.25 23.78 -24.57
C LEU A 186 9.02 22.72 -23.77
N ARG A 187 10.30 22.96 -23.49
CA ARG A 187 11.09 22.05 -22.64
C ARG A 187 10.57 22.00 -21.21
N ALA A 188 10.19 23.13 -20.61
CA ALA A 188 9.60 23.16 -19.28
C ALA A 188 8.24 22.43 -19.20
N LEU A 189 7.45 22.46 -20.28
CA LEU A 189 6.22 21.69 -20.41
C LEU A 189 6.52 20.19 -20.49
N LEU A 190 7.37 19.76 -21.42
CA LEU A 190 7.67 18.35 -21.66
C LEU A 190 8.36 17.68 -20.46
N SER A 191 9.15 18.42 -19.68
CA SER A 191 9.80 17.87 -18.48
C SER A 191 8.87 17.62 -17.30
N ARG A 192 7.65 18.19 -17.33
CA ARG A 192 6.70 18.16 -16.20
C ARG A 192 5.37 17.51 -16.53
N ILE A 193 4.97 17.47 -17.80
CA ILE A 193 3.70 16.85 -18.20
C ILE A 193 3.75 15.34 -17.94
N ASP A 194 2.74 14.86 -17.22
CA ASP A 194 2.59 13.47 -16.75
C ASP A 194 1.51 12.71 -17.54
N ARG A 195 1.11 13.26 -18.70
CA ARG A 195 0.12 12.67 -19.58
C ARG A 195 0.47 12.83 -21.05
N ALA A 196 0.16 11.80 -21.81
CA ALA A 196 0.45 11.70 -23.24
C ALA A 196 -0.81 11.55 -24.09
N ASP A 197 -1.99 11.82 -23.53
CA ASP A 197 -3.30 11.59 -24.15
C ASP A 197 -3.84 12.75 -24.97
N HIS A 198 -3.24 13.92 -24.81
CA HIS A 198 -3.56 15.07 -25.64
C HIS A 198 -3.12 14.87 -27.11
N PRO A 199 -3.95 15.20 -28.12
CA PRO A 199 -3.67 14.96 -29.54
C PRO A 199 -2.35 15.56 -30.05
N ARG A 200 -1.99 16.75 -29.56
CA ARG A 200 -0.77 17.47 -29.99
C ARG A 200 0.54 17.01 -29.31
N ILE A 201 0.51 16.04 -28.39
CA ILE A 201 1.73 15.70 -27.63
C ILE A 201 2.87 15.20 -28.53
N VAL A 202 2.55 14.38 -29.55
CA VAL A 202 3.53 13.84 -30.48
C VAL A 202 4.15 14.96 -31.33
N ASP A 203 3.35 15.96 -31.71
CA ASP A 203 3.83 17.13 -32.46
C ASP A 203 4.81 17.96 -31.63
N ARG A 204 4.49 18.17 -30.36
CA ARG A 204 5.33 18.96 -29.44
C ARG A 204 6.65 18.27 -29.13
N ILE A 205 6.64 16.95 -28.96
CA ILE A 205 7.87 16.17 -28.82
C ILE A 205 8.70 16.24 -30.12
N ALA A 206 8.06 16.10 -31.28
CA ALA A 206 8.75 16.22 -32.56
C ALA A 206 9.34 17.63 -32.80
N GLU A 207 8.66 18.68 -32.35
CA GLU A 207 9.13 20.07 -32.41
C GLU A 207 10.41 20.26 -31.57
N GLU A 208 10.44 19.80 -30.32
CA GLU A 208 11.63 19.87 -29.45
C GLU A 208 12.79 19.08 -30.07
N LEU A 209 12.52 17.85 -30.50
CA LEU A 209 13.55 16.99 -31.07
C LEU A 209 14.11 17.54 -32.39
N ARG A 210 13.43 18.42 -33.13
CA ARG A 210 13.98 19.05 -34.36
C ARG A 210 14.97 20.18 -34.09
N MET A 211 15.04 20.67 -32.86
CA MET A 211 15.90 21.80 -32.50
C MET A 211 17.39 21.45 -32.67
N ARG A 212 18.23 22.46 -32.89
CA ARG A 212 19.68 22.27 -33.08
C ARG A 212 20.37 21.77 -31.81
N ASP A 213 19.88 22.20 -30.65
CA ASP A 213 20.31 21.82 -29.30
C ASP A 213 19.30 20.87 -28.63
N ALA A 214 18.57 20.08 -29.44
CA ALA A 214 17.57 19.12 -28.97
C ALA A 214 18.14 18.15 -27.92
N LYS A 215 17.28 17.77 -26.97
CA LYS A 215 17.59 16.71 -26.03
C LYS A 215 17.44 15.34 -26.71
N GLU A 216 18.05 14.32 -26.10
CA GLU A 216 17.90 12.95 -26.57
C GLU A 216 16.51 12.39 -26.21
N PHE A 217 16.01 11.48 -27.04
CA PHE A 217 14.80 10.73 -26.71
C PHE A 217 15.01 9.97 -25.39
N GLY A 218 14.01 10.02 -24.51
CA GLY A 218 14.10 9.51 -23.13
C GLY A 218 14.45 10.56 -22.06
N TRP A 219 14.86 11.79 -22.42
CA TRP A 219 15.10 12.85 -21.43
C TRP A 219 13.83 13.30 -20.68
N ALA A 220 12.70 13.45 -21.40
CA ALA A 220 11.43 13.89 -20.82
C ALA A 220 10.64 12.70 -20.25
N PRO A 221 10.02 12.82 -19.06
CA PRO A 221 9.18 11.76 -18.48
C PRO A 221 8.04 11.32 -19.41
N VAL A 222 7.44 12.26 -20.16
CA VAL A 222 6.35 11.98 -21.09
C VAL A 222 6.73 10.98 -22.20
N HIS A 223 8.01 10.86 -22.55
CA HIS A 223 8.47 9.88 -23.54
C HIS A 223 8.15 8.44 -23.11
N ALA A 224 8.20 8.15 -21.81
CA ALA A 224 7.87 6.83 -21.27
C ALA A 224 6.37 6.53 -21.28
N LEU A 225 5.52 7.55 -21.44
CA LEU A 225 4.05 7.47 -21.40
C LEU A 225 3.40 7.33 -22.79
N LEU A 226 4.18 7.46 -23.87
CA LEU A 226 3.67 7.36 -25.23
C LEU A 226 3.12 5.96 -25.51
N THR A 227 1.99 5.85 -26.23
CA THR A 227 1.50 4.57 -26.73
C THR A 227 2.37 4.04 -27.88
N LEU A 228 2.21 2.78 -28.26
CA LEU A 228 2.91 2.21 -29.42
C LEU A 228 2.61 3.01 -30.70
N GLU A 229 1.33 3.33 -30.95
CA GLU A 229 0.89 4.14 -32.09
C GLU A 229 1.53 5.55 -32.08
N GLN A 230 1.63 6.17 -30.91
CA GLN A 230 2.27 7.48 -30.76
C GLN A 230 3.78 7.42 -31.07
N LEU A 231 4.48 6.35 -30.67
CA LEU A 231 5.87 6.14 -31.06
C LEU A 231 6.02 5.97 -32.57
N GLU A 232 5.11 5.22 -33.22
CA GLU A 232 5.11 5.04 -34.69
C GLU A 232 4.89 6.36 -35.42
N SER A 233 3.93 7.16 -34.95
CA SER A 233 3.68 8.51 -35.46
C SER A 233 4.91 9.42 -35.29
N LEU A 234 5.58 9.34 -34.12
CA LEU A 234 6.81 10.09 -33.85
C LEU A 234 7.97 9.68 -34.78
N ALA A 235 8.19 8.38 -34.97
CA ALA A 235 9.24 7.87 -35.87
C ALA A 235 8.94 8.15 -37.34
N THR A 236 7.68 8.28 -37.73
CA THR A 236 7.29 8.74 -39.08
C THR A 236 7.67 10.21 -39.28
N LYS A 237 7.50 11.05 -38.26
CA LYS A 237 7.89 12.48 -38.28
C LYS A 237 9.39 12.71 -38.16
N LEU A 238 10.11 11.77 -37.52
CA LEU A 238 11.54 11.80 -37.27
C LEU A 238 12.20 10.43 -37.52
N PRO A 239 12.48 10.06 -38.78
CA PRO A 239 13.00 8.74 -39.14
C PRO A 239 14.31 8.36 -38.42
N ARG A 240 15.15 9.35 -38.07
CA ARG A 240 16.41 9.16 -37.34
C ARG A 240 16.24 8.50 -35.96
N LEU A 241 15.04 8.55 -35.36
CA LEU A 241 14.78 7.88 -34.08
C LEU A 241 14.95 6.37 -34.17
N ARG A 242 14.81 5.78 -35.35
CA ARG A 242 15.05 4.34 -35.58
C ARG A 242 16.52 3.94 -35.42
N GLU A 243 17.43 4.91 -35.30
CA GLU A 243 18.84 4.67 -34.97
C GLU A 243 19.13 4.84 -33.47
N SER A 244 18.21 5.45 -32.70
CA SER A 244 18.38 5.71 -31.27
C SER A 244 18.09 4.46 -30.43
N GLU A 245 19.06 4.05 -29.62
CA GLU A 245 18.89 2.92 -28.70
C GLU A 245 17.75 3.15 -27.69
N ALA A 246 17.61 4.37 -27.15
CA ALA A 246 16.56 4.72 -26.20
C ALA A 246 15.15 4.56 -26.80
N TYR A 247 14.95 4.98 -28.06
CA TYR A 247 13.70 4.78 -28.77
C TYR A 247 13.42 3.30 -29.03
N ILE A 248 14.43 2.54 -29.45
CA ILE A 248 14.32 1.10 -29.73
C ILE A 248 13.93 0.33 -28.46
N ARG A 249 14.56 0.63 -27.31
CA ARG A 249 14.19 0.04 -26.02
C ARG A 249 12.75 0.36 -25.64
N ALA A 250 12.34 1.62 -25.75
CA ALA A 250 10.97 2.04 -25.46
C ALA A 250 9.92 1.35 -26.36
N TYR A 251 10.21 1.23 -27.66
CA TYR A 251 9.32 0.56 -28.60
C TYR A 251 9.28 -0.96 -28.35
N ALA A 252 10.44 -1.59 -28.16
CA ALA A 252 10.55 -3.03 -27.92
C ALA A 252 9.79 -3.49 -26.67
N ALA A 253 9.86 -2.74 -25.58
CA ALA A 253 9.15 -3.05 -24.33
C ALA A 253 7.62 -3.14 -24.54
N ARG A 254 7.06 -2.32 -25.43
CA ARG A 254 5.62 -2.29 -25.74
C ARG A 254 5.17 -3.43 -26.65
N LEU A 255 6.10 -4.12 -27.32
CA LEU A 255 5.78 -5.28 -28.14
C LEU A 255 5.60 -6.56 -27.32
N ALA A 256 5.88 -6.53 -26.01
CA ALA A 256 5.63 -7.64 -25.10
C ALA A 256 4.19 -8.20 -25.26
N PRO A 257 3.97 -9.50 -25.00
CA PRO A 257 2.61 -10.03 -24.98
C PRO A 257 1.76 -9.37 -23.88
N PRO A 258 0.42 -9.40 -24.00
CA PRO A 258 -0.49 -9.06 -22.91
C PRO A 258 -0.11 -9.79 -21.62
N GLY A 259 -0.26 -9.14 -20.45
CA GLY A 259 0.26 -9.70 -19.19
C GLY A 259 -0.50 -10.91 -18.63
N ASP A 260 -1.64 -11.27 -19.22
CA ASP A 260 -2.34 -12.53 -18.94
C ASP A 260 -1.76 -13.72 -19.75
N GLN A 261 -0.99 -13.45 -20.80
CA GLN A 261 -0.33 -14.43 -21.66
C GLN A 261 1.12 -14.70 -21.24
N THR A 262 1.68 -15.82 -21.73
CA THR A 262 3.03 -16.25 -21.37
C THR A 262 3.82 -16.69 -22.61
N LEU A 263 5.11 -16.34 -22.66
CA LEU A 263 6.01 -16.80 -23.74
C LEU A 263 6.34 -18.31 -23.65
N GLU A 264 5.87 -18.99 -22.61
CA GLU A 264 5.92 -20.45 -22.53
C GLU A 264 4.89 -21.12 -23.46
N ASP A 265 3.78 -20.43 -23.74
CA ASP A 265 2.78 -20.90 -24.69
C ASP A 265 3.31 -20.75 -26.13
N PRO A 266 3.37 -21.82 -26.94
CA PRO A 266 3.89 -21.78 -28.30
C PRO A 266 3.19 -20.74 -29.19
N LEU A 267 1.86 -20.61 -29.09
CA LEU A 267 1.09 -19.68 -29.91
C LEU A 267 1.44 -18.22 -29.56
N THR A 268 1.44 -17.89 -28.26
CA THR A 268 1.87 -16.58 -27.76
C THR A 268 3.31 -16.26 -28.17
N ARG A 269 4.23 -17.23 -28.02
CA ARG A 269 5.65 -17.06 -28.35
C ARG A 269 5.85 -16.78 -29.84
N ARG A 270 5.13 -17.52 -30.70
CA ARG A 270 5.13 -17.29 -32.16
C ARG A 270 4.63 -15.88 -32.50
N ALA A 271 3.44 -15.52 -32.03
CA ALA A 271 2.85 -14.21 -32.30
C ALA A 271 3.77 -13.06 -31.83
N TYR A 272 4.45 -13.23 -30.70
CA TYR A 272 5.44 -12.27 -30.21
C TYR A 272 6.67 -12.17 -31.13
N LEU A 273 7.28 -13.29 -31.54
CA LEU A 273 8.45 -13.29 -32.42
C LEU A 273 8.12 -12.77 -33.83
N GLU A 274 6.95 -13.09 -34.37
CA GLU A 274 6.49 -12.58 -35.67
C GLU A 274 6.28 -11.06 -35.62
N ARG A 275 5.66 -10.55 -34.54
CA ARG A 275 5.51 -9.10 -34.32
C ARG A 275 6.87 -8.39 -34.18
N LEU A 276 7.80 -8.98 -33.43
CA LEU A 276 9.17 -8.46 -33.34
C LEU A 276 9.88 -8.48 -34.69
N ALA A 277 9.72 -9.55 -35.48
CA ALA A 277 10.38 -9.69 -36.78
C ALA A 277 9.86 -8.66 -37.78
N ALA A 278 8.54 -8.46 -37.83
CA ALA A 278 7.90 -7.45 -38.66
C ALA A 278 8.45 -6.03 -38.35
N TRP A 279 8.57 -5.69 -37.07
CA TRP A 279 9.14 -4.41 -36.66
C TRP A 279 10.65 -4.32 -36.96
N ALA A 280 11.43 -5.35 -36.60
CA ALA A 280 12.88 -5.36 -36.76
C ALA A 280 13.29 -5.19 -38.24
N ARG A 281 12.51 -5.74 -39.18
CA ARG A 281 12.71 -5.55 -40.63
C ARG A 281 12.72 -4.08 -41.06
N ALA A 282 11.88 -3.26 -40.46
CA ALA A 282 11.76 -1.83 -40.78
C ALA A 282 12.88 -0.94 -40.20
N LEU A 283 13.78 -1.51 -39.37
CA LEU A 283 14.90 -0.79 -38.76
C LEU A 283 16.08 -0.63 -39.73
N PRO A 284 16.92 0.41 -39.57
CA PRO A 284 18.11 0.60 -40.39
C PRO A 284 19.19 -0.49 -40.15
N PRO A 285 20.19 -0.62 -41.04
CA PRO A 285 21.28 -1.59 -40.89
C PRO A 285 22.12 -1.44 -39.60
N SER A 286 22.13 -0.26 -38.97
CA SER A 286 22.77 -0.08 -37.65
C SER A 286 22.18 -0.99 -36.56
N GLN A 287 20.98 -1.54 -36.78
CA GLN A 287 20.28 -2.44 -35.87
C GLN A 287 20.36 -3.92 -36.28
N ASN A 288 21.32 -4.30 -37.12
CA ASN A 288 21.49 -5.68 -37.59
C ASN A 288 21.64 -6.70 -36.45
N SER A 289 22.21 -6.33 -35.30
CA SER A 289 22.29 -7.20 -34.11
C SER A 289 20.91 -7.61 -33.58
N LEU A 290 19.96 -6.67 -33.52
CA LEU A 290 18.58 -6.95 -33.10
C LEU A 290 17.83 -7.77 -34.16
N LYS A 291 18.01 -7.45 -35.45
CA LYS A 291 17.43 -8.24 -36.55
C LYS A 291 17.90 -9.69 -36.48
N ALA A 292 19.21 -9.90 -36.34
CA ALA A 292 19.79 -11.23 -36.24
C ALA A 292 19.20 -11.99 -35.05
N LEU A 293 19.15 -11.37 -33.86
CA LEU A 293 18.57 -11.96 -32.65
C LEU A 293 17.13 -12.45 -32.89
N VAL A 294 16.26 -11.60 -33.42
CA VAL A 294 14.84 -11.93 -33.62
C VAL A 294 14.65 -13.00 -34.69
N LEU A 295 15.30 -12.86 -35.85
CA LEU A 295 15.18 -13.83 -36.94
C LEU A 295 15.73 -15.20 -36.54
N ALA A 296 16.87 -15.27 -35.84
CA ALA A 296 17.43 -16.52 -35.34
C ALA A 296 16.47 -17.24 -34.38
N ARG A 297 15.84 -16.51 -33.45
CA ARG A 297 14.87 -17.11 -32.50
C ARG A 297 13.57 -17.54 -33.19
N LEU A 298 13.15 -16.86 -34.25
CA LEU A 298 12.02 -17.28 -35.07
C LEU A 298 12.37 -18.53 -35.90
N LEU A 299 13.58 -18.62 -36.46
CA LEU A 299 14.08 -19.81 -37.15
C LEU A 299 14.18 -21.02 -36.21
N GLU A 300 14.65 -20.83 -34.97
CA GLU A 300 14.64 -21.88 -33.96
C GLU A 300 13.22 -22.37 -33.64
N LEU A 301 12.27 -21.45 -33.47
CA LEU A 301 10.87 -21.81 -33.22
C LEU A 301 10.25 -22.54 -34.42
N ASN A 302 10.51 -22.05 -35.64
CA ASN A 302 10.08 -22.71 -36.87
C ASN A 302 10.61 -24.15 -36.94
N MET A 303 11.90 -24.36 -36.65
CA MET A 303 12.50 -25.70 -36.61
C MET A 303 11.86 -26.59 -35.53
N GLN A 304 11.57 -26.05 -34.34
CA GLN A 304 10.86 -26.76 -33.26
C GLN A 304 9.43 -27.16 -33.66
N GLU A 305 8.75 -26.35 -34.47
CA GLU A 305 7.41 -26.67 -34.99
C GLU A 305 7.43 -27.47 -36.31
N GLY A 306 8.61 -27.89 -36.77
CA GLY A 306 8.78 -28.59 -38.05
C GLY A 306 8.52 -27.73 -39.29
N ARG A 307 8.46 -26.41 -39.14
CA ARG A 307 8.31 -25.44 -40.23
C ARG A 307 9.69 -25.03 -40.74
N TRP A 308 9.94 -25.13 -42.04
CA TRP A 308 11.22 -24.76 -42.65
C TRP A 308 11.01 -23.61 -43.63
N ASP A 309 11.25 -22.39 -43.16
CA ASP A 309 11.05 -21.16 -43.94
C ASP A 309 12.34 -20.76 -44.66
N ARG A 310 12.39 -20.99 -45.98
CA ARG A 310 13.56 -20.70 -46.81
C ARG A 310 13.82 -19.20 -46.95
N GLU A 311 12.77 -18.40 -47.09
CA GLU A 311 12.90 -16.96 -47.29
C GLU A 311 13.43 -16.29 -46.02
N LEU A 312 12.88 -16.64 -44.86
CA LEU A 312 13.37 -16.19 -43.56
C LEU A 312 14.84 -16.60 -43.32
N PHE A 313 15.21 -17.81 -43.75
CA PHE A 313 16.59 -18.28 -43.61
C PHE A 313 17.56 -17.47 -44.47
N LEU A 314 17.21 -17.20 -45.73
CA LEU A 314 18.03 -16.34 -46.61
C LEU A 314 18.12 -14.91 -46.08
N GLU A 315 17.02 -14.37 -45.53
CA GLU A 315 17.00 -13.06 -44.87
C GLU A 315 17.97 -13.01 -43.69
N TYR A 316 17.98 -14.06 -42.85
CA TYR A 316 18.93 -14.18 -41.74
C TYR A 316 20.38 -14.29 -42.26
N LEU A 317 20.64 -15.09 -43.29
CA LEU A 317 21.97 -15.22 -43.89
C LEU A 317 22.47 -13.91 -44.51
N ALA A 318 21.59 -13.03 -44.99
CA ALA A 318 21.98 -11.74 -45.55
C ALA A 318 22.55 -10.75 -44.52
N LEU A 319 22.35 -10.99 -43.22
CA LEU A 319 22.86 -10.14 -42.16
C LEU A 319 24.36 -10.42 -41.89
N PRO A 320 25.27 -9.47 -42.20
CA PRO A 320 26.71 -9.70 -42.12
C PRO A 320 27.16 -9.88 -40.67
N ARG A 321 27.97 -10.90 -40.41
CA ARG A 321 28.44 -11.28 -39.07
C ARG A 321 29.82 -11.92 -39.10
N ASN A 322 30.56 -11.81 -38.00
CA ASN A 322 31.93 -12.27 -37.91
C ASN A 322 32.00 -13.72 -37.39
N VAL A 323 31.77 -14.69 -38.26
CA VAL A 323 31.85 -16.13 -37.97
C VAL A 323 32.62 -16.86 -39.07
N VAL A 324 33.26 -17.98 -38.74
CA VAL A 324 34.25 -18.67 -39.60
C VAL A 324 33.65 -19.15 -40.92
N TYR A 325 32.39 -19.57 -40.92
CA TYR A 325 31.72 -20.14 -42.10
C TYR A 325 31.09 -19.07 -43.02
N TYR A 326 31.15 -17.80 -42.65
CA TYR A 326 30.55 -16.69 -43.38
C TYR A 326 31.48 -16.19 -44.49
N ASN A 327 30.92 -15.65 -45.58
CA ASN A 327 31.73 -15.19 -46.72
C ASN A 327 32.67 -14.04 -46.31
N PRO A 328 34.00 -14.20 -46.38
CA PRO A 328 34.96 -13.20 -45.90
C PRO A 328 34.94 -11.91 -46.72
N LEU A 329 34.52 -11.94 -47.98
CA LEU A 329 34.38 -10.73 -48.81
C LEU A 329 33.25 -9.83 -48.28
N VAL A 330 32.15 -10.43 -47.83
CA VAL A 330 31.00 -9.69 -47.26
C VAL A 330 31.38 -9.07 -45.92
N VAL A 331 32.13 -9.78 -45.07
CA VAL A 331 32.62 -9.25 -43.78
C VAL A 331 33.56 -8.05 -43.99
N ARG A 332 34.47 -8.12 -44.98
CA ARG A 332 35.39 -7.02 -45.31
C ARG A 332 34.68 -5.77 -45.84
N GLN A 333 33.60 -5.94 -46.60
CA GLN A 333 32.81 -4.83 -47.14
C GLN A 333 31.82 -4.24 -46.12
N GLY A 334 31.35 -5.04 -45.14
CA GLY A 334 30.30 -4.69 -44.17
C GLY A 334 30.77 -4.14 -42.82
N THR A 335 32.02 -3.70 -42.68
CA THR A 335 32.71 -3.43 -41.40
C THR A 335 31.99 -2.51 -40.39
N ARG A 336 31.06 -1.65 -40.82
CA ARG A 336 30.34 -0.74 -39.91
C ARG A 336 29.08 -1.29 -39.25
N ASN A 337 28.42 -2.30 -39.83
CA ASN A 337 27.08 -2.77 -39.40
C ASN A 337 27.02 -4.30 -39.24
N LEU A 338 28.10 -4.90 -38.72
CA LEU A 338 28.13 -6.33 -38.42
C LEU A 338 27.18 -6.66 -37.26
N ALA A 339 26.39 -7.72 -37.42
CA ALA A 339 25.54 -8.24 -36.35
C ALA A 339 26.40 -8.88 -35.24
N ASN A 340 26.20 -8.43 -34.01
CA ASN A 340 26.82 -9.02 -32.83
C ASN A 340 25.94 -10.15 -32.27
N LEU A 341 26.40 -11.41 -32.34
CA LEU A 341 25.65 -12.58 -31.88
C LEU A 341 25.52 -12.67 -30.34
N ASN A 342 26.34 -11.92 -29.60
CA ASN A 342 26.23 -11.79 -28.14
C ASN A 342 25.25 -10.68 -27.71
N PHE A 343 24.62 -9.98 -28.65
CA PHE A 343 23.68 -8.91 -28.36
C PHE A 343 22.47 -9.40 -27.55
N ALA A 344 22.08 -8.59 -26.57
CA ALA A 344 20.90 -8.78 -25.74
C ALA A 344 20.22 -7.43 -25.53
N LEU A 345 18.89 -7.41 -25.54
CA LEU A 345 18.09 -6.23 -25.17
C LEU A 345 17.20 -6.56 -23.96
N GLN A 346 17.79 -7.21 -22.95
CA GLN A 346 17.10 -7.54 -21.70
C GLN A 346 17.10 -6.32 -20.77
N PRO A 347 16.03 -6.10 -19.97
CA PRO A 347 14.85 -6.96 -19.83
C PRO A 347 13.74 -6.73 -20.88
N GLU A 348 13.84 -5.73 -21.76
CA GLU A 348 12.75 -5.30 -22.66
C GLU A 348 12.34 -6.40 -23.67
N ILE A 349 13.33 -7.12 -24.20
CA ILE A 349 13.15 -8.32 -25.02
C ILE A 349 13.73 -9.50 -24.25
N PRO A 350 12.89 -10.38 -23.65
CA PRO A 350 13.34 -11.52 -22.86
C PRO A 350 13.80 -12.70 -23.77
N LEU A 351 14.56 -12.40 -24.82
CA LEU A 351 15.20 -13.39 -25.69
C LEU A 351 16.63 -13.63 -25.24
N ARG A 352 17.10 -14.86 -25.40
CA ARG A 352 18.49 -15.23 -25.12
C ARG A 352 19.40 -14.77 -26.27
N PRO A 353 20.63 -14.28 -26.02
CA PRO A 353 21.61 -14.00 -27.08
C PRO A 353 21.92 -15.25 -27.89
N ILE A 354 22.12 -15.10 -29.20
CA ILE A 354 22.41 -16.22 -30.11
C ILE A 354 23.66 -16.97 -29.67
N ARG A 355 24.71 -16.23 -29.31
CA ARG A 355 26.07 -16.74 -29.06
C ARG A 355 26.65 -17.40 -30.30
N ASP A 356 26.34 -18.67 -30.52
CA ASP A 356 26.77 -19.44 -31.69
C ASP A 356 25.55 -19.93 -32.48
N ASP A 357 25.46 -19.53 -33.75
CA ASP A 357 24.42 -19.95 -34.69
C ASP A 357 24.86 -21.07 -35.64
N SER A 358 26.10 -21.60 -35.50
CA SER A 358 26.65 -22.62 -36.39
C SER A 358 25.75 -23.85 -36.52
N VAL A 359 25.17 -24.31 -35.41
CA VAL A 359 24.24 -25.44 -35.36
C VAL A 359 22.93 -25.11 -36.10
N LEU A 360 22.36 -23.93 -35.86
CA LEU A 360 21.11 -23.49 -36.49
C LEU A 360 21.27 -23.37 -38.01
N VAL A 361 22.31 -22.66 -38.46
CA VAL A 361 22.61 -22.46 -39.88
C VAL A 361 22.85 -23.80 -40.57
N ARG A 362 23.65 -24.66 -39.93
CA ARG A 362 23.94 -25.99 -40.47
C ARG A 362 22.69 -26.85 -40.61
N ARG A 363 21.77 -26.84 -39.64
CA ARG A 363 20.51 -27.59 -39.70
C ARG A 363 19.61 -27.16 -40.86
N TYR A 364 19.46 -25.86 -41.05
CA TYR A 364 18.67 -25.31 -42.16
C TYR A 364 19.31 -25.64 -43.52
N LEU A 365 20.64 -25.55 -43.65
CA LEU A 365 21.35 -25.99 -44.85
C LEU A 365 21.17 -27.50 -45.10
N GLU A 366 21.37 -28.34 -44.09
CA GLU A 366 21.17 -29.79 -44.19
C GLU A 366 19.72 -30.14 -44.60
N HIS A 367 18.71 -29.37 -44.18
CA HIS A 367 17.33 -29.55 -44.63
C HIS A 367 17.16 -29.20 -46.11
N PHE A 368 17.52 -27.98 -46.53
CA PHE A 368 17.28 -27.53 -47.91
C PHE A 368 18.21 -28.17 -48.95
N LEU A 369 19.43 -28.54 -48.59
CA LEU A 369 20.40 -29.16 -49.51
C LEU A 369 20.12 -30.64 -49.80
N GLN A 370 19.19 -31.28 -49.07
CA GLN A 370 18.72 -32.63 -49.42
C GLN A 370 18.12 -32.66 -50.82
N THR A 371 17.34 -31.63 -51.19
CA THR A 371 16.61 -31.58 -52.46
C THR A 371 17.19 -30.57 -53.46
N ALA A 372 18.00 -29.59 -53.02
CA ALA A 372 18.53 -28.54 -53.89
C ALA A 372 19.55 -29.03 -54.94
N SER A 373 19.40 -28.62 -56.21
CA SER A 373 20.32 -28.99 -57.30
C SER A 373 21.69 -28.30 -57.24
N SER A 374 21.79 -27.13 -56.60
CA SER A 374 23.06 -26.41 -56.41
C SER A 374 23.07 -25.63 -55.07
N THR A 375 24.23 -25.07 -54.72
CA THR A 375 24.42 -24.21 -53.53
C THR A 375 24.42 -22.72 -53.87
N ASP A 376 24.09 -22.36 -55.11
CA ASP A 376 24.27 -20.99 -55.62
C ASP A 376 23.44 -19.96 -54.86
N ASP A 377 22.27 -20.35 -54.36
CA ASP A 377 21.40 -19.49 -53.54
C ASP A 377 22.04 -19.04 -52.22
N TYR A 378 23.00 -19.80 -51.70
CA TYR A 378 23.66 -19.54 -50.42
C TYR A 378 25.08 -18.97 -50.57
N ALA A 379 25.71 -19.17 -51.73
CA ALA A 379 27.07 -18.73 -52.03
C ALA A 379 27.33 -17.20 -51.91
N PRO A 380 26.34 -16.30 -52.09
CA PRO A 380 26.53 -14.89 -51.79
C PRO A 380 26.83 -14.59 -50.32
N TYR A 381 26.35 -15.42 -49.40
CA TYR A 381 26.37 -15.16 -47.96
C TYR A 381 27.40 -16.01 -47.20
N LEU A 382 27.59 -17.26 -47.63
CA LEU A 382 28.41 -18.25 -46.95
C LEU A 382 29.70 -18.56 -47.72
N ASP A 383 30.72 -19.01 -47.00
CA ASP A 383 31.96 -19.46 -47.62
C ASP A 383 31.71 -20.65 -48.57
N ARG A 384 32.35 -20.62 -49.75
CA ARG A 384 32.09 -21.62 -50.81
C ARG A 384 32.63 -23.00 -50.44
N ASP A 385 33.77 -23.07 -49.76
CA ASP A 385 34.37 -24.34 -49.34
C ASP A 385 33.53 -24.96 -48.21
N TYR A 386 33.05 -24.13 -47.28
CA TYR A 386 32.07 -24.55 -46.27
C TYR A 386 30.79 -25.10 -46.91
N LEU A 387 30.20 -24.41 -47.88
CA LEU A 387 28.98 -24.88 -48.57
C LEU A 387 29.22 -26.19 -49.33
N ALA A 388 30.34 -26.33 -50.03
CA ALA A 388 30.70 -27.54 -50.75
C ALA A 388 30.84 -28.74 -49.78
N ARG A 389 31.47 -28.50 -48.63
CA ARG A 389 31.58 -29.48 -47.54
C ARG A 389 30.22 -29.87 -46.99
N VAL A 390 29.36 -28.90 -46.62
CA VAL A 390 28.02 -29.18 -46.06
C VAL A 390 27.13 -29.90 -47.06
N LEU A 391 27.18 -29.54 -48.35
CA LEU A 391 26.46 -30.27 -49.41
C LEU A 391 26.90 -31.73 -49.48
N ALA A 392 28.22 -31.98 -49.57
CA ALA A 392 28.75 -33.34 -49.64
C ALA A 392 28.38 -34.16 -48.39
N GLU A 393 28.55 -33.59 -47.19
CA GLU A 393 28.15 -34.24 -45.93
C GLU A 393 26.64 -34.51 -45.90
N THR A 394 25.79 -33.58 -46.33
CA THR A 394 24.32 -33.76 -46.36
C THR A 394 23.93 -34.89 -47.31
N ARG A 395 24.50 -34.93 -48.53
CA ARG A 395 24.21 -35.99 -49.52
C ARG A 395 24.62 -37.36 -49.01
N ILE A 396 25.74 -37.45 -48.30
CA ILE A 396 26.19 -38.68 -47.63
C ILE A 396 25.24 -39.05 -46.47
N LEU A 397 24.91 -38.10 -45.58
CA LEU A 397 24.07 -38.37 -44.42
C LEU A 397 22.68 -38.90 -44.80
N TYR A 398 22.08 -38.38 -45.88
CA TYR A 398 20.73 -38.76 -46.32
C TYR A 398 20.70 -39.76 -47.49
N GLY A 399 21.85 -40.24 -47.96
CA GLY A 399 21.93 -41.24 -49.03
C GLY A 399 21.45 -40.81 -50.40
N ILE A 400 21.80 -39.60 -50.80
CA ILE A 400 21.32 -39.00 -52.04
C ILE A 400 22.45 -38.93 -53.08
N GLY A 401 22.29 -39.67 -54.17
CA GLY A 401 23.30 -39.78 -55.25
C GLY A 401 24.43 -40.77 -54.93
N ASP A 402 25.52 -40.71 -55.71
CA ASP A 402 26.67 -41.59 -55.54
C ASP A 402 27.58 -41.13 -54.39
N ALA A 403 27.66 -41.94 -53.33
CA ALA A 403 28.46 -41.65 -52.15
C ALA A 403 29.96 -41.46 -52.48
N ALA A 404 30.52 -42.22 -53.43
CA ALA A 404 31.94 -42.13 -53.78
C ALA A 404 32.30 -40.75 -54.34
N GLN A 405 31.40 -40.17 -55.15
CA GLN A 405 31.57 -38.82 -55.70
C GLN A 405 31.53 -37.73 -54.63
N TRP A 406 30.67 -37.89 -53.62
CA TRP A 406 30.57 -36.93 -52.52
C TRP A 406 31.73 -37.05 -51.53
N TYR A 407 32.16 -38.27 -51.21
CA TYR A 407 33.36 -38.52 -50.38
C TYR A 407 34.61 -37.90 -51.01
N ALA A 408 34.78 -37.97 -52.33
CA ALA A 408 35.90 -37.38 -53.04
C ALA A 408 36.00 -35.84 -52.90
N ARG A 409 34.92 -35.15 -52.51
CA ARG A 409 34.90 -33.70 -52.26
C ARG A 409 35.29 -33.30 -50.83
N LEU A 410 35.50 -34.27 -49.94
CA LEU A 410 35.91 -34.07 -48.55
C LEU A 410 37.39 -34.39 -48.36
N SER A 411 38.06 -33.67 -47.44
CA SER A 411 39.44 -34.02 -47.05
C SER A 411 39.49 -35.37 -46.32
N PRO A 412 40.62 -36.09 -46.32
CA PRO A 412 40.74 -37.39 -45.65
C PRO A 412 40.33 -37.36 -44.17
N ASP A 413 40.67 -36.28 -43.46
CA ASP A 413 40.28 -36.09 -42.06
C ASP A 413 38.77 -35.89 -41.92
N ALA A 414 38.14 -35.09 -42.80
CA ALA A 414 36.69 -34.88 -42.78
C ALA A 414 35.91 -36.16 -43.16
N GLN A 415 36.45 -36.99 -44.05
CA GLN A 415 35.86 -38.30 -44.38
C GLN A 415 35.89 -39.24 -43.17
N ARG A 416 37.05 -39.30 -42.48
CA ARG A 416 37.23 -40.11 -41.27
C ARG A 416 36.33 -39.61 -40.14
N GLU A 417 36.29 -38.29 -39.94
CA GLU A 417 35.42 -37.63 -38.97
C GLU A 417 33.95 -37.97 -39.25
N LEU A 418 33.48 -37.77 -40.48
CA LEU A 418 32.08 -38.06 -40.85
C LEU A 418 31.75 -39.54 -40.66
N ARG A 419 32.62 -40.48 -41.06
CA ARG A 419 32.36 -41.92 -40.91
C ARG A 419 32.31 -42.34 -39.45
N ASN A 420 33.27 -41.88 -38.64
CA ASN A 420 33.39 -42.29 -37.24
C ASN A 420 32.46 -41.52 -36.30
N ARG A 421 31.92 -40.36 -36.71
CA ARG A 421 31.03 -39.53 -35.89
C ARG A 421 29.78 -40.30 -35.49
N ILE A 422 29.51 -40.36 -34.20
CA ILE A 422 28.31 -40.97 -33.62
C ILE A 422 27.39 -39.85 -33.17
N GLU A 423 26.12 -39.91 -33.57
CA GLU A 423 25.10 -38.94 -33.19
C GLU A 423 23.95 -39.67 -32.50
N LEU A 424 23.62 -39.23 -31.28
CA LEU A 424 22.48 -39.69 -30.49
C LEU A 424 21.87 -38.47 -29.79
N ARG A 425 20.76 -37.96 -30.32
CA ARG A 425 20.15 -36.72 -29.84
C ARG A 425 18.64 -36.70 -30.05
N PHE A 426 17.94 -36.03 -29.16
CA PHE A 426 16.52 -35.78 -29.31
C PHE A 426 16.28 -34.80 -30.46
N ALA A 427 15.25 -35.05 -31.26
CA ALA A 427 14.85 -34.14 -32.32
C ALA A 427 14.32 -32.83 -31.70
N PRO A 428 14.60 -31.66 -32.31
CA PRO A 428 14.13 -30.37 -31.79
C PRO A 428 12.61 -30.23 -31.82
N GLN A 429 11.90 -31.09 -32.56
CA GLN A 429 10.44 -31.13 -32.64
C GLN A 429 9.77 -31.81 -31.44
N ASN A 430 10.55 -32.40 -30.53
CA ASN A 430 9.97 -33.06 -29.37
C ASN A 430 9.22 -32.05 -28.47
N PRO A 431 8.02 -32.42 -27.98
CA PRO A 431 7.20 -31.51 -27.21
C PRO A 431 7.86 -31.19 -25.88
N LEU A 432 7.94 -29.89 -25.57
CA LEU A 432 8.38 -29.41 -24.25
C LEU A 432 7.36 -29.70 -23.15
N ARG A 433 6.12 -30.06 -23.49
CA ARG A 433 5.06 -30.41 -22.55
C ARG A 433 4.17 -31.47 -23.18
N ILE A 434 3.82 -32.49 -22.40
CA ILE A 434 2.89 -33.56 -22.80
C ILE A 434 1.76 -33.56 -21.76
N ARG A 435 0.49 -33.51 -22.20
CA ARG A 435 -0.65 -33.56 -21.28
C ARG A 435 -0.84 -34.97 -20.73
N VAL A 436 -1.52 -35.12 -19.59
CA VAL A 436 -1.79 -36.44 -18.97
C VAL A 436 -2.43 -37.42 -19.97
N GLU A 437 -3.43 -36.96 -20.72
CA GLU A 437 -4.17 -37.75 -21.71
C GLU A 437 -3.42 -37.94 -23.05
N GLU A 438 -2.30 -37.26 -23.24
CA GLU A 438 -1.55 -37.31 -24.51
C GLU A 438 -0.55 -38.48 -24.52
N SER A 439 -0.48 -39.17 -25.66
CA SER A 439 0.52 -40.20 -25.91
C SER A 439 1.93 -39.61 -25.97
N ALA A 440 2.84 -40.14 -25.16
CA ALA A 440 4.23 -39.70 -25.16
C ALA A 440 5.00 -40.32 -26.33
N LYS A 441 5.29 -39.55 -27.38
CA LYS A 441 6.11 -39.95 -28.53
C LYS A 441 7.30 -39.02 -28.67
N LEU A 442 8.51 -39.58 -28.73
CA LEU A 442 9.74 -38.80 -28.87
C LEU A 442 10.53 -39.26 -30.09
N GLN A 443 10.95 -38.30 -30.89
CA GLN A 443 11.81 -38.50 -32.05
C GLN A 443 13.29 -38.37 -31.64
N VAL A 444 14.11 -39.30 -32.14
CA VAL A 444 15.55 -39.36 -31.86
C VAL A 444 16.29 -39.44 -33.18
N GLU A 445 17.28 -38.59 -33.37
CA GLU A 445 18.14 -38.63 -34.54
C GLU A 445 19.38 -39.48 -34.26
N LEU A 446 19.66 -40.42 -35.16
CA LEU A 446 20.67 -41.45 -34.99
C LEU A 446 21.62 -41.47 -36.19
N LYS A 447 22.93 -41.59 -35.92
CA LYS A 447 23.98 -41.81 -36.92
C LYS A 447 25.08 -42.67 -36.33
N ASN A 448 25.49 -43.72 -37.05
CA ASN A 448 26.52 -44.67 -36.58
C ASN A 448 26.17 -45.31 -35.23
N VAL A 449 24.90 -45.66 -35.05
CA VAL A 449 24.37 -46.34 -33.86
C VAL A 449 23.71 -47.64 -34.33
N PRO A 450 24.43 -48.79 -34.31
CA PRO A 450 23.91 -50.06 -34.81
C PRO A 450 22.85 -50.68 -33.86
N GLU A 451 22.94 -50.39 -32.58
CA GLU A 451 21.96 -50.79 -31.57
C GLU A 451 21.68 -49.61 -30.64
N LEU A 452 20.40 -49.33 -30.43
CA LEU A 452 19.91 -48.37 -29.43
C LEU A 452 19.25 -49.14 -28.29
N ILE A 453 19.73 -48.94 -27.07
CA ILE A 453 19.12 -49.44 -25.84
C ILE A 453 18.29 -48.30 -25.24
N VAL A 454 17.01 -48.55 -25.03
CA VAL A 454 16.09 -47.61 -24.38
C VAL A 454 15.79 -48.13 -22.98
N ARG A 455 15.99 -47.29 -21.96
CA ARG A 455 15.61 -47.59 -20.57
C ARG A 455 14.67 -46.52 -20.06
N VAL A 456 13.53 -46.95 -19.52
CA VAL A 456 12.50 -46.06 -18.94
C VAL A 456 12.43 -46.31 -17.44
N TYR A 457 12.53 -45.24 -16.66
CA TYR A 457 12.46 -45.24 -15.21
C TYR A 457 11.29 -44.35 -14.77
N GLU A 458 10.31 -44.93 -14.09
CA GLU A 458 9.26 -44.18 -13.41
C GLU A 458 9.75 -43.75 -12.02
N ILE A 459 9.75 -42.45 -11.77
CA ILE A 459 10.19 -41.91 -10.48
C ILE A 459 9.00 -41.89 -9.54
N ASN A 460 9.12 -42.62 -8.42
CA ASN A 460 8.19 -42.48 -7.30
C ASN A 460 8.37 -41.10 -6.65
N THR A 461 7.59 -40.14 -7.13
CA THR A 461 7.66 -38.73 -6.71
C THR A 461 7.44 -38.57 -5.21
N LEU A 462 6.50 -39.32 -4.63
CA LEU A 462 6.22 -39.31 -3.19
C LEU A 462 7.44 -39.75 -2.36
N ALA A 463 8.05 -40.89 -2.70
CA ALA A 463 9.25 -41.37 -2.02
C ALA A 463 10.43 -40.41 -2.22
N TYR A 464 10.61 -39.88 -3.43
CA TYR A 464 11.68 -38.93 -3.74
C TYR A 464 11.58 -37.67 -2.87
N TYR A 465 10.41 -37.02 -2.81
CA TYR A 465 10.25 -35.76 -2.07
C TYR A 465 10.22 -35.90 -0.55
N ARG A 466 9.98 -37.12 -0.02
CA ARG A 466 10.17 -37.43 1.40
C ARG A 466 11.63 -37.48 1.82
N HIS A 467 12.55 -37.86 0.92
CA HIS A 467 13.98 -37.99 1.22
C HIS A 467 14.84 -36.84 0.69
N ARG A 468 14.40 -36.12 -0.34
CA ARG A 468 15.16 -35.04 -1.00
C ARG A 468 14.37 -33.74 -1.08
N GLN A 469 15.08 -32.62 -0.91
CA GLN A 469 14.49 -31.27 -0.94
C GLN A 469 14.54 -30.58 -2.30
N GLN A 470 15.34 -31.11 -3.23
CA GLN A 470 15.57 -30.54 -4.54
C GLN A 470 14.48 -30.96 -5.54
N PRO A 471 14.18 -30.14 -6.57
CA PRO A 471 13.32 -30.59 -7.66
C PRO A 471 13.98 -31.72 -8.45
N ILE A 472 13.17 -32.64 -8.99
CA ILE A 472 13.68 -33.69 -9.89
C ILE A 472 14.29 -33.01 -11.11
N SER A 473 15.56 -33.28 -11.39
CA SER A 473 16.37 -32.68 -12.45
C SER A 473 16.92 -33.76 -13.39
N SER A 474 17.54 -33.35 -14.51
CA SER A 474 18.13 -34.28 -15.49
C SER A 474 19.29 -35.11 -14.93
N ASP A 475 20.01 -34.60 -13.93
CA ASP A 475 21.14 -35.26 -13.27
C ASP A 475 20.73 -36.19 -12.12
N ILE A 476 19.44 -36.54 -11.99
CA ILE A 476 18.98 -37.51 -10.99
C ILE A 476 19.78 -38.81 -11.08
N ASP A 477 20.34 -39.21 -9.95
CA ASP A 477 21.06 -40.46 -9.80
C ASP A 477 20.09 -41.65 -9.91
N LEU A 478 20.38 -42.55 -10.86
CA LEU A 478 19.62 -43.76 -11.12
C LEU A 478 20.38 -45.02 -10.72
N ASP A 479 21.55 -44.89 -10.09
CA ASP A 479 22.33 -46.05 -9.67
C ASP A 479 21.56 -46.86 -8.62
N GLY A 480 21.52 -48.18 -8.84
CA GLY A 480 20.74 -49.10 -8.02
C GLY A 480 19.24 -49.17 -8.35
N LEU A 481 18.72 -48.37 -9.29
CA LEU A 481 17.33 -48.48 -9.76
C LEU A 481 17.19 -49.46 -10.93
N VAL A 482 16.12 -50.25 -10.90
CA VAL A 482 15.75 -51.15 -12.01
C VAL A 482 14.81 -50.39 -12.96
N PRO A 483 15.11 -50.35 -14.27
CA PRO A 483 14.22 -49.71 -15.24
C PRO A 483 12.88 -50.47 -15.34
N ASN A 484 11.76 -49.74 -15.40
CA ASN A 484 10.42 -50.29 -15.57
C ASN A 484 10.26 -50.99 -16.93
N ALA A 485 10.93 -50.46 -17.96
CA ALA A 485 10.97 -51.05 -19.28
C ALA A 485 12.38 -50.91 -19.88
N THR A 486 12.82 -51.95 -20.58
CA THR A 486 14.06 -51.93 -21.37
C THR A 486 13.86 -52.72 -22.63
N TRP A 487 14.19 -52.12 -23.76
CA TRP A 487 14.22 -52.81 -25.04
C TRP A 487 15.37 -52.32 -25.89
N ARG A 488 15.62 -53.06 -26.97
CA ARG A 488 16.69 -52.81 -27.94
C ARG A 488 16.08 -52.64 -29.31
N ILE A 489 16.63 -51.70 -30.07
CA ILE A 489 16.30 -51.50 -31.48
C ILE A 489 17.62 -51.62 -32.25
N ALA A 490 17.70 -52.61 -33.14
CA ALA A 490 18.85 -52.83 -34.00
C ALA A 490 18.61 -52.16 -35.36
N TYR A 491 19.64 -51.53 -35.91
CA TYR A 491 19.59 -50.85 -37.20
C TYR A 491 20.66 -51.42 -38.13
N ASP A 492 20.24 -51.86 -39.31
CA ASP A 492 21.13 -52.23 -40.41
C ASP A 492 21.25 -51.05 -41.39
N LEU A 493 21.91 -49.98 -40.93
CA LEU A 493 22.15 -48.77 -41.72
C LEU A 493 23.66 -48.49 -41.80
N PRO A 494 24.16 -48.02 -42.96
CA PRO A 494 25.57 -47.64 -43.08
C PRO A 494 25.96 -46.56 -42.05
N ALA A 495 27.19 -46.64 -41.53
CA ALA A 495 27.71 -45.76 -40.47
C ALA A 495 27.67 -44.26 -40.80
N ASP A 496 27.61 -43.91 -42.07
CA ASP A 496 27.54 -42.55 -42.59
C ASP A 496 26.10 -42.06 -42.85
N ARG A 497 25.06 -42.88 -42.62
CA ARG A 497 23.65 -42.50 -42.72
C ARG A 497 23.08 -41.96 -41.42
N ARG A 498 22.30 -40.88 -41.52
CA ARG A 498 21.45 -40.35 -40.45
C ARG A 498 19.99 -40.73 -40.71
N HIS A 499 19.29 -41.15 -39.68
CA HIS A 499 17.84 -41.38 -39.72
C HIS A 499 17.17 -40.87 -38.44
N VAL A 500 15.84 -40.82 -38.44
CA VAL A 500 15.01 -40.43 -37.29
C VAL A 500 14.20 -41.64 -36.85
N GLU A 501 14.37 -42.04 -35.60
CA GLU A 501 13.55 -43.06 -34.94
C GLU A 501 12.44 -42.39 -34.12
N THR A 502 11.21 -42.91 -34.17
CA THR A 502 10.11 -42.44 -33.30
C THR A 502 9.86 -43.46 -32.21
N LEU A 503 10.20 -43.11 -30.98
CA LEU A 503 9.97 -43.93 -29.80
C LEU A 503 8.57 -43.64 -29.23
N ASP A 504 7.72 -44.67 -29.17
CA ASP A 504 6.39 -44.59 -28.58
C ASP A 504 6.44 -45.11 -27.13
N PHE A 505 6.09 -44.23 -26.17
CA PHE A 505 6.07 -44.54 -24.74
C PHE A 505 4.65 -44.64 -24.18
N SER A 506 3.62 -44.72 -25.04
CA SER A 506 2.22 -44.70 -24.60
C SER A 506 1.89 -45.80 -23.60
N GLU A 507 2.45 -47.00 -23.77
CA GLU A 507 2.25 -48.14 -22.85
C GLU A 507 3.11 -48.04 -21.57
N HIS A 508 4.17 -47.24 -21.59
CA HIS A 508 5.15 -47.14 -20.50
C HIS A 508 4.98 -45.89 -19.63
N MET A 509 4.17 -44.92 -20.07
CA MET A 509 3.91 -43.65 -19.38
C MET A 509 2.39 -43.38 -19.22
N PRO A 510 1.65 -44.27 -18.53
CA PRO A 510 0.21 -44.09 -18.34
C PRO A 510 -0.07 -42.97 -17.33
N GLY A 511 -1.03 -42.10 -17.65
CA GLY A 511 -1.53 -41.10 -16.71
C GLY A 511 -0.50 -40.08 -16.24
N ARG A 512 -0.59 -39.72 -14.95
CA ARG A 512 0.21 -38.67 -14.28
C ARG A 512 1.47 -39.28 -13.65
N GLY A 513 2.63 -38.67 -13.89
CA GLY A 513 3.90 -39.15 -13.37
C GLY A 513 5.12 -38.38 -13.88
N VAL A 514 6.30 -38.82 -13.42
CA VAL A 514 7.60 -38.32 -13.87
C VAL A 514 8.45 -39.52 -14.27
N TRP A 515 8.95 -39.50 -15.50
CA TRP A 515 9.79 -40.57 -16.04
C TRP A 515 11.14 -40.03 -16.48
N VAL A 516 12.18 -40.83 -16.30
CA VAL A 516 13.51 -40.59 -16.88
C VAL A 516 13.72 -41.63 -17.97
N VAL A 517 14.04 -41.18 -19.18
CA VAL A 517 14.41 -42.06 -20.29
C VAL A 517 15.89 -41.87 -20.59
N ASP A 518 16.66 -42.94 -20.42
CA ASP A 518 18.04 -43.00 -20.86
C ASP A 518 18.13 -43.80 -22.17
N LEU A 519 18.83 -43.21 -23.14
CA LEU A 519 19.14 -43.79 -24.43
C LEU A 519 20.64 -44.07 -24.49
N PHE A 520 21.02 -45.29 -24.87
CA PHE A 520 22.42 -45.69 -25.02
C PHE A 520 22.67 -46.27 -26.41
N GLY A 521 23.74 -45.84 -27.07
CA GLY A 521 24.12 -46.38 -28.38
C GLY A 521 25.43 -45.79 -28.88
N GLY A 522 26.28 -46.62 -29.49
CA GLY A 522 27.57 -46.18 -30.05
C GLY A 522 28.48 -45.46 -29.04
N GLY A 523 28.52 -45.88 -27.78
CA GLY A 523 29.32 -45.21 -26.75
C GLY A 523 28.83 -43.79 -26.37
N ARG A 524 27.63 -43.41 -26.82
CA ARG A 524 26.94 -42.15 -26.47
C ARG A 524 25.73 -42.42 -25.59
N ARG A 525 25.35 -41.39 -24.84
CA ARG A 525 24.15 -41.34 -24.00
C ARG A 525 23.33 -40.10 -24.32
N ALA A 526 22.02 -40.24 -24.37
CA ALA A 526 21.08 -39.13 -24.29
C ALA A 526 20.07 -39.41 -23.17
N ARG A 527 19.61 -38.36 -22.50
CA ARG A 527 18.66 -38.46 -21.38
C ARG A 527 17.53 -37.46 -21.54
N THR A 528 16.31 -37.88 -21.23
CA THR A 528 15.19 -36.96 -21.04
C THR A 528 14.45 -37.20 -19.74
N VAL A 529 13.91 -36.13 -19.16
CA VAL A 529 12.93 -36.21 -18.06
C VAL A 529 11.57 -35.80 -18.63
N VAL A 530 10.65 -36.75 -18.68
CA VAL A 530 9.28 -36.57 -19.16
C VAL A 530 8.36 -36.35 -17.96
N ARG A 531 7.57 -35.27 -17.98
CA ARG A 531 6.61 -34.95 -16.92
C ARG A 531 5.21 -34.91 -17.51
N LYS A 532 4.30 -35.71 -16.96
CA LYS A 532 2.87 -35.66 -17.33
C LYS A 532 2.04 -35.36 -16.09
N GLY A 533 1.30 -34.25 -16.14
CA GLY A 533 0.46 -33.78 -15.05
C GLY A 533 1.22 -33.12 -13.91
N GLN A 534 0.50 -32.31 -13.13
CA GLN A 534 1.03 -31.54 -12.01
C GLN A 534 -0.10 -31.31 -11.00
N LEU A 535 0.26 -31.22 -9.72
CA LEU A 535 -0.62 -30.72 -8.67
C LEU A 535 -0.16 -29.35 -8.23
N PHE A 536 -1.10 -28.48 -7.91
CA PHE A 536 -0.82 -27.15 -7.42
C PHE A 536 -1.78 -26.79 -6.29
N ALA A 537 -1.25 -26.12 -5.27
CA ALA A 537 -2.04 -25.63 -4.15
C ALA A 537 -2.15 -24.10 -4.21
N VAL A 538 -3.37 -23.58 -4.17
CA VAL A 538 -3.64 -22.18 -3.77
C VAL A 538 -3.92 -22.12 -2.29
N ASP A 539 -3.59 -21.00 -1.66
CA ASP A 539 -3.92 -20.74 -0.26
C ASP A 539 -4.63 -19.40 -0.08
N ARG A 540 -5.66 -19.36 0.74
CA ARG A 540 -6.13 -18.09 1.32
C ARG A 540 -5.91 -18.09 2.82
N LEU A 541 -5.85 -16.91 3.41
CA LEU A 541 -5.78 -16.81 4.87
C LEU A 541 -7.20 -16.82 5.42
N GLY A 542 -7.45 -17.68 6.39
CA GLY A 542 -8.69 -17.75 7.16
C GLY A 542 -8.49 -17.25 8.59
N ASP A 543 -9.51 -17.40 9.40
CA ASP A 543 -9.54 -17.13 10.83
C ASP A 543 -8.73 -18.15 11.65
N ALA A 544 -8.70 -19.42 11.24
CA ALA A 544 -8.03 -20.51 11.96
C ALA A 544 -6.71 -21.00 11.33
N GLY A 545 -6.28 -20.42 10.20
CA GLY A 545 -5.06 -20.83 9.50
C GLY A 545 -5.05 -20.53 8.01
N HIS A 546 -4.10 -21.15 7.30
CA HIS A 546 -4.10 -21.19 5.84
C HIS A 546 -5.15 -22.20 5.35
N VAL A 547 -6.01 -21.77 4.43
CA VAL A 547 -6.99 -22.63 3.77
C VAL A 547 -6.48 -22.92 2.36
N PHE A 548 -6.01 -24.16 2.14
CA PHE A 548 -5.52 -24.61 0.86
C PHE A 548 -6.61 -25.30 0.04
N GLN A 549 -6.55 -25.14 -1.28
CA GLN A 549 -7.30 -25.95 -2.23
C GLN A 549 -6.34 -26.47 -3.31
N ILE A 550 -6.51 -27.74 -3.68
CA ILE A 550 -5.61 -28.44 -4.60
C ILE A 550 -6.25 -28.58 -5.97
N PHE A 551 -5.50 -28.28 -7.02
CA PHE A 551 -5.96 -28.38 -8.40
C PHE A 551 -5.00 -29.20 -9.27
N ASP A 552 -5.56 -29.83 -10.30
CA ASP A 552 -4.82 -30.56 -11.33
C ASP A 552 -4.36 -29.68 -12.50
N ASP A 553 -3.70 -30.31 -13.47
CA ASP A 553 -3.22 -29.68 -14.71
C ASP A 553 -4.33 -29.28 -15.70
N GLN A 554 -5.58 -29.66 -15.41
CA GLN A 554 -6.79 -29.29 -16.14
C GLN A 554 -7.63 -28.22 -15.40
N ASP A 555 -7.06 -27.64 -14.34
CA ASP A 555 -7.68 -26.60 -13.52
C ASP A 555 -8.99 -27.10 -12.86
N ASN A 556 -9.06 -28.39 -12.50
CA ASN A 556 -10.13 -28.99 -11.71
C ASN A 556 -9.72 -29.14 -10.24
N LEU A 557 -10.67 -28.96 -9.32
CA LEU A 557 -10.47 -29.18 -7.89
C LEU A 557 -10.25 -30.68 -7.61
N VAL A 558 -9.20 -31.01 -6.86
CA VAL A 558 -8.85 -32.37 -6.43
C VAL A 558 -9.20 -32.53 -4.96
N THR A 559 -10.38 -33.10 -4.68
CA THR A 559 -10.88 -33.26 -3.30
C THR A 559 -10.26 -34.45 -2.55
N THR A 560 -9.53 -35.33 -3.24
CA THR A 560 -8.85 -36.50 -2.63
C THR A 560 -7.41 -36.24 -2.22
N ALA A 561 -6.91 -35.02 -2.42
CA ALA A 561 -5.53 -34.66 -2.12
C ALA A 561 -5.34 -34.31 -0.64
N HIS A 562 -4.12 -34.53 -0.13
CA HIS A 562 -3.70 -34.11 1.20
C HIS A 562 -2.37 -33.33 1.13
N LEU A 563 -2.05 -32.60 2.21
CA LEU A 563 -0.77 -31.90 2.35
C LEU A 563 0.11 -32.60 3.39
N GLU A 564 1.40 -32.75 3.09
CA GLU A 564 2.42 -33.14 4.07
C GLU A 564 3.38 -31.97 4.32
N ILE A 565 3.48 -31.52 5.58
CA ILE A 565 4.36 -30.42 6.01
C ILE A 565 5.13 -30.90 7.24
N ASP A 566 6.46 -30.90 7.18
CA ASP A 566 7.36 -31.34 8.26
C ASP A 566 6.98 -32.71 8.88
N GLY A 567 6.47 -33.63 8.05
CA GLY A 567 6.06 -34.98 8.47
C GLY A 567 4.62 -35.09 9.00
N GLN A 568 3.89 -33.97 9.13
CA GLN A 568 2.48 -33.97 9.51
C GLN A 568 1.58 -33.97 8.26
N VAL A 569 0.54 -34.80 8.30
CA VAL A 569 -0.47 -34.93 7.24
C VAL A 569 -1.68 -34.05 7.58
N TYR A 570 -2.14 -33.27 6.60
CA TYR A 570 -3.35 -32.45 6.65
C TYR A 570 -4.31 -32.91 5.55
N GLU A 571 -5.45 -33.44 5.97
CA GLU A 571 -6.48 -34.02 5.09
C GLU A 571 -7.47 -32.95 4.59
N ALA A 572 -8.08 -33.21 3.43
CA ALA A 572 -9.13 -32.34 2.90
C ALA A 572 -10.48 -32.58 3.58
N GLU A 573 -11.20 -31.49 3.82
CA GLU A 573 -12.61 -31.51 4.22
C GLU A 573 -13.52 -31.93 3.06
N ALA A 574 -14.81 -32.13 3.32
CA ALA A 574 -15.81 -32.50 2.31
C ALA A 574 -15.89 -31.49 1.13
N THR A 575 -15.49 -30.24 1.35
CA THR A 575 -15.44 -29.16 0.35
C THR A 575 -14.16 -29.18 -0.50
N GLY A 576 -13.18 -30.05 -0.19
CA GLY A 576 -11.84 -30.07 -0.78
C GLY A 576 -10.88 -29.02 -0.21
N ALA A 577 -11.27 -28.31 0.84
CA ALA A 577 -10.41 -27.37 1.56
C ALA A 577 -9.52 -28.11 2.58
N ILE A 578 -8.25 -27.71 2.70
CA ILE A 578 -7.29 -28.24 3.67
C ILE A 578 -6.86 -27.09 4.57
N VAL A 579 -7.19 -27.16 5.86
CA VAL A 579 -6.83 -26.11 6.84
C VAL A 579 -5.51 -26.48 7.51
N VAL A 580 -4.50 -25.63 7.33
CA VAL A 580 -3.21 -25.71 8.03
C VAL A 580 -3.17 -24.57 9.05
N PRO A 581 -3.11 -24.87 10.37
CA PRO A 581 -3.05 -23.84 11.40
C PRO A 581 -1.88 -22.88 11.21
N TYR A 582 -2.01 -21.67 11.72
CA TYR A 582 -0.90 -20.70 11.72
C TYR A 582 0.31 -21.21 12.52
N ALA A 583 1.49 -20.70 12.19
CA ALA A 583 2.69 -20.96 12.98
C ALA A 583 2.80 -19.97 14.14
N GLU A 584 3.63 -20.28 15.14
CA GLU A 584 4.03 -19.30 16.16
C GLU A 584 4.79 -18.11 15.53
N GLU A 585 5.66 -18.39 14.57
CA GLU A 585 6.46 -17.39 13.85
C GLU A 585 6.39 -17.58 12.33
N GLU A 586 6.44 -16.47 11.61
CA GLU A 586 6.44 -16.48 10.14
C GLU A 586 7.71 -17.13 9.61
N LYS A 587 7.53 -18.18 8.80
CA LYS A 587 8.65 -18.87 8.15
C LYS A 587 8.24 -19.43 6.81
N THR A 588 9.20 -19.55 5.91
CA THR A 588 8.96 -20.16 4.62
C THR A 588 9.18 -21.67 4.72
N ARG A 589 8.14 -22.47 4.45
CA ARG A 589 8.19 -23.94 4.52
C ARG A 589 7.95 -24.58 3.15
N TRP A 590 8.41 -25.81 3.04
CA TRP A 590 8.04 -26.69 1.94
C TRP A 590 6.79 -27.47 2.32
N MET A 591 5.83 -27.55 1.41
CA MET A 591 4.71 -28.47 1.48
C MET A 591 4.79 -29.47 0.33
N MET A 592 4.42 -30.71 0.62
CA MET A 592 4.22 -31.73 -0.39
C MET A 592 2.71 -31.90 -0.59
N VAL A 593 2.28 -31.76 -1.83
CA VAL A 593 0.89 -31.95 -2.26
C VAL A 593 0.79 -33.36 -2.82
N VAL A 594 -0.05 -34.20 -2.22
CA VAL A 594 -0.12 -35.63 -2.54
C VAL A 594 -1.54 -35.98 -2.97
N ASP A 595 -1.66 -36.72 -4.08
CA ASP A 595 -2.91 -37.36 -4.49
C ASP A 595 -2.59 -38.73 -5.10
N ARG A 596 -3.22 -39.79 -4.57
CA ARG A 596 -3.14 -41.18 -5.09
C ARG A 596 -1.72 -41.67 -5.44
N GLY A 597 -0.73 -41.32 -4.62
CA GLY A 597 0.67 -41.74 -4.77
C GLY A 597 1.55 -40.82 -5.64
N PHE A 598 0.97 -39.83 -6.31
CA PHE A 598 1.72 -38.76 -6.99
C PHE A 598 1.92 -37.58 -6.04
N ALA A 599 3.14 -37.03 -6.01
CA ALA A 599 3.47 -35.88 -5.19
C ALA A 599 4.10 -34.74 -5.99
N THR A 600 3.66 -33.51 -5.73
CA THR A 600 4.34 -32.28 -6.15
C THR A 600 4.79 -31.52 -4.92
N ARG A 601 5.86 -30.74 -5.03
CA ARG A 601 6.39 -29.94 -3.93
C ARG A 601 6.25 -28.46 -4.23
N GLN A 602 5.76 -27.70 -3.26
CA GLN A 602 5.54 -26.27 -3.37
C GLN A 602 6.06 -25.57 -2.11
N GLN A 603 6.56 -24.34 -2.27
CA GLN A 603 6.97 -23.51 -1.14
C GLN A 603 5.85 -22.52 -0.80
N PHE A 604 5.61 -22.30 0.48
CA PHE A 604 4.68 -21.27 0.94
C PHE A 604 5.25 -20.52 2.16
N VAL A 605 4.74 -19.31 2.38
CA VAL A 605 5.06 -18.53 3.58
C VAL A 605 4.03 -18.91 4.64
N HIS A 606 4.45 -19.72 5.62
CA HIS A 606 3.63 -20.09 6.76
C HIS A 606 3.56 -18.89 7.70
N ARG A 607 2.41 -18.23 7.75
CA ARG A 607 2.21 -16.99 8.51
C ARG A 607 2.10 -17.28 10.00
N ALA A 608 2.53 -16.29 10.80
CA ALA A 608 2.23 -16.26 12.22
C ALA A 608 0.75 -15.92 12.46
N GLU A 609 0.16 -16.36 13.56
CA GLU A 609 -1.20 -15.92 13.95
C GLU A 609 -1.12 -14.51 14.53
N THR A 610 -1.57 -13.51 13.75
CA THR A 610 -1.45 -12.10 14.10
C THR A 610 -2.80 -11.41 13.97
N TYR A 611 -3.41 -11.05 15.10
CA TYR A 611 -4.68 -10.34 15.14
C TYR A 611 -4.50 -8.84 15.33
N HIS A 612 -5.30 -8.04 14.63
CA HIS A 612 -5.34 -6.58 14.79
C HIS A 612 -6.79 -6.13 14.87
N LEU A 613 -7.12 -5.38 15.93
CA LEU A 613 -8.38 -4.67 16.07
C LEU A 613 -8.17 -3.23 15.61
N GLU A 614 -8.89 -2.84 14.56
CA GLU A 614 -9.00 -1.46 14.11
C GLU A 614 -10.43 -0.97 14.38
N ALA A 615 -10.60 0.33 14.61
CA ALA A 615 -11.93 0.93 14.61
C ALA A 615 -11.83 2.27 13.88
N ALA A 616 -12.73 2.57 12.96
CA ALA A 616 -12.84 3.90 12.38
C ALA A 616 -13.77 4.76 13.25
N LEU A 617 -13.49 6.05 13.42
CA LEU A 617 -14.23 6.94 14.34
C LEU A 617 -14.80 8.16 13.62
N VAL A 618 -16.13 8.27 13.63
CA VAL A 618 -16.85 9.51 13.29
C VAL A 618 -17.25 10.21 14.59
N LEU A 619 -16.52 11.28 14.89
CA LEU A 619 -16.84 12.25 15.93
C LEU A 619 -16.86 13.65 15.30
N GLU A 620 -18.06 14.23 15.15
CA GLU A 620 -18.23 15.58 14.62
C GLU A 620 -18.01 16.63 15.72
N GLU A 621 -17.16 17.62 15.48
CA GLU A 621 -16.83 18.66 16.47
C GLU A 621 -18.05 19.49 16.86
N GLN A 622 -19.01 19.68 15.93
CA GLN A 622 -20.28 20.34 16.21
C GLN A 622 -21.24 19.51 17.08
N ALA A 623 -20.92 18.26 17.40
CA ALA A 623 -21.62 17.46 18.40
C ALA A 623 -21.06 17.62 19.82
N LEU A 624 -19.95 18.35 19.98
CA LEU A 624 -19.28 18.59 21.27
C LEU A 624 -19.77 19.88 21.95
N VAL A 625 -21.09 20.08 22.02
CA VAL A 625 -21.67 21.25 22.72
C VAL A 625 -21.76 20.95 24.23
N PRO A 626 -21.12 21.75 25.10
CA PRO A 626 -21.13 21.52 26.55
C PRO A 626 -22.52 21.38 27.15
N GLY A 627 -22.70 20.37 28.01
CA GLY A 627 -23.95 20.06 28.68
C GLY A 627 -24.98 19.32 27.82
N GLN A 628 -24.68 19.04 26.55
CA GLN A 628 -25.51 18.22 25.67
C GLN A 628 -24.93 16.81 25.53
N ARG A 629 -25.74 15.86 25.01
CA ARG A 629 -25.28 14.50 24.69
C ARG A 629 -24.72 14.45 23.28
N GLY A 630 -23.39 14.33 23.18
CA GLY A 630 -22.70 14.12 21.91
C GLY A 630 -22.86 12.67 21.45
N ARG A 631 -22.82 12.44 20.13
CA ARG A 631 -22.84 11.11 19.52
C ARG A 631 -21.54 10.85 18.79
N LEU A 632 -21.05 9.61 18.89
CA LEU A 632 -19.96 9.10 18.08
C LEU A 632 -20.36 7.78 17.43
N ILE A 633 -19.81 7.51 16.25
CA ILE A 633 -19.97 6.24 15.54
C ILE A 633 -18.59 5.60 15.44
N LEU A 634 -18.50 4.33 15.84
CA LEU A 634 -17.32 3.49 15.65
C LEU A 634 -17.65 2.37 14.66
N HIS A 635 -16.83 2.24 13.63
CA HIS A 635 -16.86 1.13 12.68
C HIS A 635 -15.69 0.19 13.02
N PRO A 636 -15.89 -0.83 13.88
CA PRO A 636 -14.83 -1.75 14.26
C PRO A 636 -14.55 -2.77 13.15
N ARG A 637 -13.30 -3.24 13.09
CA ARG A 637 -12.84 -4.28 12.18
C ARG A 637 -11.77 -5.12 12.85
N LEU A 638 -12.05 -6.41 12.97
CA LEU A 638 -11.07 -7.39 13.37
C LEU A 638 -10.40 -7.98 12.13
N THR A 639 -9.08 -8.09 12.16
CA THR A 639 -8.33 -8.77 11.10
C THR A 639 -7.38 -9.82 11.67
N CYS A 640 -7.21 -10.92 10.94
CA CYS A 640 -6.13 -11.87 11.13
C CYS A 640 -5.23 -11.82 9.89
N ASN A 641 -3.95 -11.52 10.07
CA ASN A 641 -2.98 -11.38 8.97
C ASN A 641 -3.46 -10.45 7.83
N GLY A 642 -4.16 -9.37 8.20
CA GLY A 642 -4.72 -8.37 7.28
C GLY A 642 -5.99 -8.81 6.53
N GLN A 643 -6.55 -9.99 6.80
CA GLN A 643 -7.86 -10.40 6.30
C GLN A 643 -8.94 -10.14 7.35
N PRO A 644 -10.10 -9.56 6.97
CA PRO A 644 -11.27 -9.48 7.83
C PRO A 644 -11.66 -10.83 8.40
N ILE A 645 -11.89 -10.86 9.70
CA ILE A 645 -12.50 -11.98 10.40
C ILE A 645 -13.67 -11.46 11.23
N SER A 646 -14.54 -12.36 11.67
CA SER A 646 -15.74 -11.98 12.42
C SER A 646 -15.38 -11.26 13.73
N MET A 647 -16.05 -10.16 14.00
CA MET A 647 -16.01 -9.46 15.29
C MET A 647 -16.51 -10.36 16.43
N THR A 648 -17.35 -11.36 16.15
CA THR A 648 -17.87 -12.31 17.15
C THR A 648 -16.80 -13.23 17.75
N LEU A 649 -15.57 -13.20 17.22
CA LEU A 649 -14.42 -13.93 17.79
C LEU A 649 -13.80 -13.21 18.99
N LEU A 650 -14.19 -11.96 19.26
CA LEU A 650 -13.77 -11.24 20.44
C LEU A 650 -14.65 -11.58 21.65
N GLU A 651 -14.00 -11.82 22.77
CA GLU A 651 -14.61 -11.93 24.09
C GLU A 651 -14.37 -10.63 24.87
N ASP A 652 -15.18 -10.39 25.91
CA ASP A 652 -15.05 -9.23 26.81
C ASP A 652 -14.93 -7.87 26.09
N VAL A 653 -15.72 -7.66 25.04
CA VAL A 653 -15.65 -6.42 24.27
C VAL A 653 -16.21 -5.26 25.09
N THR A 654 -15.36 -4.25 25.29
CA THR A 654 -15.68 -3.07 26.10
C THR A 654 -15.28 -1.79 25.37
N LEU A 655 -16.03 -0.73 25.62
CA LEU A 655 -15.76 0.59 25.06
C LEU A 655 -15.69 1.60 26.19
N GLU A 656 -14.56 2.30 26.26
CA GLU A 656 -14.31 3.37 27.22
C GLU A 656 -14.18 4.70 26.48
N ILE A 657 -14.95 5.70 26.92
CA ILE A 657 -14.85 7.08 26.46
C ILE A 657 -14.31 7.91 27.62
N ARG A 658 -13.06 8.36 27.51
CA ARG A 658 -12.42 9.28 28.44
C ARG A 658 -12.47 10.69 27.89
N THR A 659 -12.97 11.62 28.70
CA THR A 659 -12.93 13.05 28.40
C THR A 659 -12.06 13.77 29.41
N THR A 660 -11.25 14.72 28.95
CA THR A 660 -10.40 15.56 29.82
C THR A 660 -10.80 17.01 29.64
N ASP A 661 -11.05 17.72 30.74
CA ASP A 661 -11.37 19.14 30.74
C ASP A 661 -10.12 20.05 30.76
N ALA A 662 -10.33 21.35 30.65
CA ALA A 662 -9.26 22.35 30.63
C ALA A 662 -8.46 22.48 31.93
N ASP A 663 -8.93 21.90 33.04
CA ASP A 663 -8.20 21.89 34.31
C ASP A 663 -7.50 20.53 34.54
N GLY A 664 -7.52 19.65 33.53
CA GLY A 664 -6.93 18.31 33.61
C GLY A 664 -7.78 17.31 34.37
N ILE A 665 -9.06 17.60 34.62
CA ILE A 665 -9.96 16.64 35.25
C ILE A 665 -10.45 15.67 34.20
N GLU A 666 -10.20 14.39 34.47
CA GLU A 666 -10.66 13.29 33.63
C GLU A 666 -12.04 12.79 34.09
N SER A 667 -12.84 12.37 33.13
CA SER A 667 -14.10 11.68 33.35
C SER A 667 -14.21 10.55 32.35
N SER A 668 -14.39 9.33 32.84
CA SER A 668 -14.56 8.14 32.02
C SER A 668 -16.03 7.73 31.99
N ILE A 669 -16.48 7.30 30.82
CA ILE A 669 -17.74 6.60 30.63
C ILE A 669 -17.39 5.23 30.09
N PHE A 670 -17.78 4.21 30.84
CA PHE A 670 -17.63 2.82 30.46
C PHE A 670 -19.00 2.31 30.02
N SER A 671 -19.15 2.02 28.72
CA SER A 671 -20.18 1.06 28.31
C SER A 671 -19.70 -0.31 28.76
N GLY A 672 -20.56 -1.07 29.45
CA GLY A 672 -20.27 -2.45 29.84
C GLY A 672 -19.98 -3.37 28.65
N SER A 673 -20.20 -4.68 28.81
CA SER A 673 -20.02 -5.62 27.71
C SER A 673 -20.88 -5.23 26.49
N ILE A 674 -20.25 -5.13 25.32
CA ILE A 674 -20.88 -4.83 24.04
C ILE A 674 -20.95 -6.10 23.21
N ASP A 675 -22.11 -6.38 22.61
CA ASP A 675 -22.25 -7.47 21.65
C ASP A 675 -21.44 -7.15 20.39
N ALA A 676 -20.42 -7.95 20.12
CA ALA A 676 -19.63 -7.84 18.91
C ALA A 676 -20.46 -8.32 17.71
N THR A 677 -20.72 -7.44 16.74
CA THR A 677 -21.45 -7.78 15.50
C THR A 677 -20.65 -7.40 14.27
N ASP A 678 -20.91 -8.09 13.15
CA ASP A 678 -20.24 -7.83 11.87
C ASP A 678 -20.95 -6.77 11.00
N THR A 679 -22.14 -6.33 11.40
CA THR A 679 -23.04 -5.57 10.51
C THR A 679 -23.32 -4.15 10.97
N ASP A 680 -23.56 -3.94 12.26
CA ASP A 680 -23.96 -2.62 12.77
C ASP A 680 -22.75 -1.90 13.37
N ASP A 681 -22.62 -0.62 13.02
CA ASP A 681 -21.61 0.23 13.65
C ASP A 681 -22.05 0.60 15.07
N LEU A 682 -21.08 0.73 15.97
CA LEU A 682 -21.34 1.07 17.37
C LEU A 682 -21.66 2.56 17.48
N LEU A 683 -22.91 2.89 17.84
CA LEU A 683 -23.35 4.24 18.14
C LEU A 683 -23.38 4.45 19.65
N HIS A 684 -22.56 5.37 20.16
CA HIS A 684 -22.54 5.70 21.59
C HIS A 684 -22.84 7.17 21.84
N GLU A 685 -23.61 7.45 22.89
CA GLU A 685 -23.91 8.80 23.40
C GLU A 685 -23.11 9.08 24.68
N PHE A 686 -22.57 10.29 24.82
CA PHE A 686 -21.90 10.71 26.04
C PHE A 686 -22.23 12.16 26.39
N LEU A 687 -22.25 12.49 27.68
CA LEU A 687 -22.44 13.86 28.14
C LEU A 687 -21.15 14.65 27.87
N VAL A 688 -21.25 15.75 27.13
CA VAL A 688 -20.09 16.60 26.83
C VAL A 688 -19.78 17.49 28.04
N PRO A 689 -18.64 17.31 28.72
CA PRO A 689 -18.27 18.15 29.86
C PRO A 689 -18.04 19.61 29.45
N SER A 690 -18.18 20.51 30.42
CA SER A 690 -17.78 21.90 30.25
C SER A 690 -16.28 22.01 30.01
N ARG A 691 -15.85 22.88 29.08
CA ARG A 691 -14.43 23.15 28.79
C ARG A 691 -13.65 21.88 28.40
N ILE A 692 -14.27 21.00 27.61
CA ILE A 692 -13.63 19.80 27.08
C ILE A 692 -12.37 20.13 26.27
N ARG A 693 -11.30 19.37 26.49
CA ARG A 693 -10.00 19.49 25.80
C ARG A 693 -9.58 18.25 25.06
N GLN A 694 -10.05 17.09 25.49
CA GLN A 694 -9.70 15.84 24.87
C GLN A 694 -10.85 14.86 24.97
N VAL A 695 -11.05 14.09 23.90
CA VAL A 695 -11.88 12.88 23.88
C VAL A 695 -10.97 11.73 23.44
N ARG A 696 -10.80 10.75 24.31
CA ARG A 696 -10.13 9.48 24.03
C ARG A 696 -11.16 8.37 24.03
N VAL A 697 -11.22 7.62 22.94
CA VAL A 697 -12.17 6.52 22.72
C VAL A 697 -11.35 5.25 22.57
N GLU A 698 -11.65 4.25 23.38
CA GLU A 698 -10.87 3.03 23.47
C GLU A 698 -11.79 1.82 23.39
N LEU A 699 -11.69 1.06 22.30
CA LEU A 699 -12.38 -0.21 22.11
C LEU A 699 -11.40 -1.33 22.42
N GLN A 700 -11.75 -2.20 23.37
CA GLN A 700 -10.93 -3.33 23.79
C GLN A 700 -11.71 -4.63 23.61
N GLY A 701 -11.01 -5.73 23.37
CA GLY A 701 -11.58 -7.08 23.37
C GLY A 701 -10.47 -8.12 23.43
N ARG A 702 -10.81 -9.32 23.86
CA ARG A 702 -9.85 -10.43 24.02
C ARG A 702 -10.06 -11.45 22.92
N ILE A 703 -8.99 -12.01 22.40
CA ILE A 703 -9.05 -13.11 21.43
C ILE A 703 -8.16 -14.25 21.88
N TYR A 704 -8.62 -15.49 21.71
CA TYR A 704 -7.79 -16.66 21.97
C TYR A 704 -6.89 -16.97 20.77
N ASN A 705 -5.58 -16.75 20.92
CA ASN A 705 -4.55 -17.08 19.95
C ASN A 705 -4.22 -18.58 20.05
N ARG A 706 -4.62 -19.33 19.03
CA ARG A 706 -4.52 -20.80 18.98
C ARG A 706 -3.08 -21.26 18.77
N SER A 707 -2.29 -20.53 17.99
CA SER A 707 -0.89 -20.87 17.72
C SER A 707 -0.02 -20.72 18.96
N LYS A 708 -0.35 -19.81 19.87
CA LYS A 708 0.38 -19.58 21.12
C LYS A 708 -0.30 -20.15 22.36
N ASP A 709 -1.50 -20.71 22.23
CA ASP A 709 -2.32 -21.23 23.32
C ASP A 709 -2.53 -20.21 24.46
N GLN A 710 -2.88 -18.98 24.11
CA GLN A 710 -3.07 -17.89 25.08
C GLN A 710 -4.10 -16.85 24.60
N TYR A 711 -4.75 -16.15 25.54
CA TYR A 711 -5.53 -14.97 25.21
C TYR A 711 -4.62 -13.77 24.94
N GLU A 712 -4.98 -12.99 23.91
CA GLU A 712 -4.34 -11.72 23.57
C GLU A 712 -5.39 -10.60 23.68
N ASP A 713 -5.02 -9.51 24.37
CA ASP A 713 -5.86 -8.32 24.48
C ASP A 713 -5.60 -7.41 23.27
N LEU A 714 -6.66 -7.09 22.54
CA LEU A 714 -6.61 -6.21 21.38
C LEU A 714 -7.26 -4.87 21.73
N VAL A 715 -6.64 -3.79 21.29
CA VAL A 715 -7.10 -2.43 21.60
C VAL A 715 -7.04 -1.55 20.36
N ALA A 716 -8.14 -0.86 20.09
CA ALA A 716 -8.19 0.26 19.14
C ALA A 716 -8.42 1.57 19.91
N VAL A 717 -7.45 2.50 19.83
CA VAL A 717 -7.50 3.80 20.52
C VAL A 717 -7.62 4.93 19.52
N HIS A 718 -8.56 5.83 19.75
CA HIS A 718 -8.62 7.15 19.15
C HIS A 718 -8.45 8.22 20.21
N SER A 719 -7.73 9.28 19.90
CA SER A 719 -7.63 10.45 20.75
C SER A 719 -7.78 11.70 19.91
N ARG A 720 -8.66 12.61 20.32
CA ARG A 720 -8.90 13.88 19.65
C ARG A 720 -8.83 15.02 20.65
N THR A 721 -8.01 16.01 20.35
CA THR A 721 -7.99 17.29 21.07
C THR A 721 -9.21 18.12 20.67
N CYS A 722 -9.72 18.97 21.56
CA CYS A 722 -10.94 19.75 21.37
C CYS A 722 -10.75 21.20 21.84
N CYS A 723 -11.42 22.12 21.12
CA CYS A 723 -11.60 23.52 21.46
C CYS A 723 -10.33 24.33 21.83
N THR A 724 -9.14 23.97 21.33
CA THR A 724 -7.86 24.60 21.75
C THR A 724 -7.79 26.12 21.53
N ALA A 725 -8.63 26.70 20.67
CA ALA A 725 -8.76 28.15 20.53
C ALA A 725 -9.12 28.86 21.85
N GLU A 726 -9.80 28.19 22.77
CA GLU A 726 -10.17 28.77 24.07
C GLU A 726 -8.96 29.06 24.98
N ASP A 727 -7.80 28.42 24.74
CA ASP A 727 -6.55 28.68 25.49
C ASP A 727 -5.84 29.97 25.06
N SER A 728 -6.24 30.53 23.93
CA SER A 728 -5.65 31.75 23.38
C SER A 728 -6.31 33.02 23.94
N LEU A 729 -5.70 34.18 23.67
CA LEU A 729 -6.31 35.48 23.94
C LEU A 729 -7.27 35.95 22.83
N THR A 730 -7.52 35.13 21.80
CA THR A 730 -8.36 35.56 20.68
C THR A 730 -9.83 35.47 21.02
N ILE A 731 -10.57 36.51 20.68
CA ILE A 731 -11.98 36.66 21.06
C ILE A 731 -12.95 36.21 19.96
N ALA A 732 -12.46 35.88 18.77
CA ALA A 732 -13.25 35.44 17.62
C ALA A 732 -12.50 34.44 16.74
N ASP A 733 -13.24 33.61 16.01
CA ASP A 733 -12.72 32.66 15.01
C ASP A 733 -13.59 32.66 13.74
N LEU A 734 -13.10 31.99 12.68
CA LEU A 734 -13.74 31.87 11.37
C LEU A 734 -14.40 30.50 11.18
N TYR A 735 -15.63 30.52 10.65
CA TYR A 735 -16.47 29.35 10.40
C TYR A 735 -16.96 29.34 8.96
N LEU A 736 -16.80 28.21 8.26
CA LEU A 736 -17.23 28.03 6.88
C LEU A 736 -18.65 27.45 6.83
N GLN A 737 -19.51 28.02 6.00
CA GLN A 737 -20.81 27.45 5.65
C GLN A 737 -20.93 27.36 4.13
N ARG A 738 -21.15 26.15 3.60
CA ARG A 738 -21.49 25.94 2.19
C ARG A 738 -22.98 26.12 1.96
N THR A 739 -23.32 26.63 0.78
CA THR A 739 -24.69 26.89 0.35
C THR A 739 -24.83 26.53 -1.13
N SER A 740 -26.06 26.40 -1.63
CA SER A 740 -26.31 26.18 -3.06
C SER A 740 -25.82 27.32 -3.96
N GLU A 741 -25.54 28.51 -3.42
CA GLU A 741 -25.11 29.71 -4.17
C GLU A 741 -23.60 30.02 -4.01
N GLY A 742 -22.84 29.17 -3.31
CA GLY A 742 -21.42 29.37 -3.01
C GLY A 742 -21.08 29.10 -1.55
N ALA A 743 -20.21 29.91 -0.95
CA ALA A 743 -19.85 29.78 0.47
C ALA A 743 -19.99 31.10 1.24
N ARG A 744 -20.24 30.97 2.54
CA ARG A 744 -20.25 32.06 3.52
C ARG A 744 -19.20 31.78 4.58
N VAL A 745 -18.39 32.79 4.90
CA VAL A 745 -17.42 32.71 6.01
C VAL A 745 -17.88 33.65 7.11
N TYR A 746 -18.15 33.11 8.29
CA TYR A 746 -18.58 33.85 9.46
C TYR A 746 -17.39 34.11 10.39
N ALA A 747 -17.23 35.34 10.85
CA ALA A 747 -16.40 35.71 11.98
C ALA A 747 -17.30 35.85 13.21
N LEU A 748 -17.20 34.89 14.13
CA LEU A 748 -18.02 34.82 15.34
C LEU A 748 -17.14 34.94 16.57
N GLY A 749 -17.63 35.67 17.57
CA GLY A 749 -17.04 35.70 18.89
C GLY A 749 -17.27 34.39 19.65
N ARG A 750 -16.68 34.27 20.84
CA ARG A 750 -16.84 33.07 21.69
C ARG A 750 -18.28 32.78 22.08
N ASN A 751 -19.15 33.80 22.11
CA ASN A 751 -20.58 33.67 22.39
C ASN A 751 -21.44 33.40 21.14
N GLY A 752 -20.81 33.17 19.98
CA GLY A 752 -21.49 33.10 18.69
C GLY A 752 -22.01 34.45 18.19
N GLU A 753 -21.59 35.56 18.80
CA GLU A 753 -21.97 36.91 18.40
C GLU A 753 -21.24 37.34 17.12
N PRO A 754 -21.91 38.02 16.18
CA PRO A 754 -21.29 38.42 14.93
C PRO A 754 -20.25 39.53 15.13
N VAL A 755 -19.04 39.35 14.57
CA VAL A 755 -18.02 40.40 14.57
C VAL A 755 -18.15 41.24 13.30
N SER A 756 -18.90 42.35 13.39
CA SER A 756 -19.15 43.22 12.24
C SER A 756 -17.96 44.13 11.90
N GLY A 757 -17.74 44.36 10.60
CA GLY A 757 -16.73 45.29 10.08
C GLY A 757 -15.30 44.84 10.33
N LEU A 758 -15.06 43.54 10.53
CA LEU A 758 -13.75 42.94 10.69
C LEU A 758 -13.04 42.87 9.33
N PRO A 759 -11.89 43.55 9.15
CA PRO A 759 -11.11 43.44 7.92
C PRO A 759 -10.51 42.04 7.78
N LEU A 760 -10.77 41.40 6.64
CA LEU A 760 -10.29 40.07 6.28
C LEU A 760 -9.52 40.11 4.97
N THR A 761 -8.42 39.36 4.90
CA THR A 761 -7.73 39.04 3.66
C THR A 761 -8.22 37.67 3.17
N VAL A 762 -8.86 37.65 2.00
CA VAL A 762 -9.30 36.44 1.31
C VAL A 762 -8.33 36.15 0.18
N ALA A 763 -7.53 35.11 0.29
CA ALA A 763 -6.64 34.65 -0.76
C ALA A 763 -7.23 33.45 -1.50
N ILE A 764 -7.41 33.58 -2.82
CA ILE A 764 -7.89 32.48 -3.67
C ILE A 764 -6.73 31.87 -4.45
N LYS A 765 -6.72 30.55 -4.59
CA LYS A 765 -5.85 29.80 -5.51
C LYS A 765 -6.74 29.34 -6.66
N PRO A 766 -6.66 29.94 -7.86
CA PRO A 766 -7.36 29.46 -9.04
C PRO A 766 -6.93 28.04 -9.42
N LYS A 767 -7.83 27.23 -9.98
CA LYS A 767 -7.50 25.86 -10.40
C LYS A 767 -6.37 25.83 -11.42
N GLY A 768 -5.38 24.97 -11.21
CA GLY A 768 -4.28 24.77 -12.16
C GLY A 768 -3.12 25.76 -12.03
N PHE A 769 -3.11 26.61 -11.00
CA PHE A 769 -2.07 27.61 -10.76
C PHE A 769 -1.55 27.57 -9.33
N THR A 770 -0.26 27.84 -9.12
CA THR A 770 0.38 27.68 -7.81
C THR A 770 0.18 28.87 -6.86
N ARG A 771 -0.15 30.05 -7.40
CA ARG A 771 -0.15 31.31 -6.64
C ARG A 771 -1.48 31.59 -5.95
N LEU A 772 -1.39 32.09 -4.71
CA LEU A 772 -2.50 32.65 -3.95
C LEU A 772 -2.66 34.15 -4.25
N HIS A 773 -3.90 34.58 -4.52
CA HIS A 773 -4.23 35.96 -4.86
C HIS A 773 -5.08 36.60 -3.76
N PRO A 774 -4.54 37.58 -3.01
CA PRO A 774 -5.23 38.18 -1.88
C PRO A 774 -6.18 39.32 -2.29
N PHE A 775 -7.35 39.34 -1.66
CA PHE A 775 -8.39 40.36 -1.74
C PHE A 775 -8.71 40.87 -0.34
N GLN A 776 -9.06 42.16 -0.22
CA GLN A 776 -9.44 42.76 1.06
C GLN A 776 -10.97 42.90 1.14
N LEU A 777 -11.56 42.25 2.14
CA LEU A 777 -12.99 42.30 2.43
C LEU A 777 -13.20 42.74 3.88
N ALA A 778 -14.43 43.11 4.23
CA ALA A 778 -14.84 43.23 5.62
C ALA A 778 -16.15 42.47 5.87
N THR A 779 -16.32 41.95 7.08
CA THR A 779 -17.56 41.28 7.48
C THR A 779 -18.74 42.26 7.51
N ASP A 780 -19.92 41.79 7.11
CA ASP A 780 -21.17 42.57 7.16
C ASP A 780 -21.69 42.79 8.60
N GLN A 781 -22.90 43.33 8.75
CA GLN A 781 -23.56 43.51 10.06
C GLN A 781 -23.87 42.18 10.78
N HIS A 782 -23.86 41.06 10.06
CA HIS A 782 -24.07 39.71 10.56
C HIS A 782 -22.74 38.96 10.75
N GLY A 783 -21.60 39.65 10.64
CA GLY A 783 -20.29 39.06 10.86
C GLY A 783 -19.85 38.11 9.75
N LYS A 784 -20.41 38.18 8.54
CA LYS A 784 -20.06 37.26 7.44
C LYS A 784 -19.55 37.96 6.19
N ILE A 785 -18.81 37.20 5.38
CA ILE A 785 -18.52 37.51 3.98
C ILE A 785 -19.13 36.43 3.07
N THR A 786 -19.49 36.81 1.85
CA THR A 786 -20.08 35.90 0.85
C THR A 786 -19.11 35.69 -0.31
N LEU A 787 -18.85 34.43 -0.65
CA LEU A 787 -18.00 34.02 -1.76
C LEU A 787 -18.86 33.32 -2.80
N GLN A 788 -19.07 33.97 -3.95
CA GLN A 788 -19.86 33.44 -5.06
C GLN A 788 -18.93 32.76 -6.07
N GLY A 789 -19.41 31.72 -6.74
CA GLY A 789 -18.61 31.02 -7.78
C GLY A 789 -17.33 30.38 -7.26
N ILE A 790 -17.33 29.88 -6.02
CA ILE A 790 -16.13 29.33 -5.35
C ILE A 790 -15.49 28.16 -6.11
N GLU A 791 -16.27 27.42 -6.91
CA GLU A 791 -15.80 26.28 -7.71
C GLU A 791 -14.75 26.65 -8.77
N ALA A 792 -14.60 27.95 -9.10
CA ALA A 792 -13.55 28.42 -10.00
C ALA A 792 -12.16 28.48 -9.34
N ALA A 793 -12.10 28.53 -8.01
CA ALA A 793 -10.87 28.34 -7.25
C ALA A 793 -10.72 26.87 -6.88
N GLU A 794 -9.49 26.43 -6.56
CA GLU A 794 -9.20 25.13 -5.96
C GLU A 794 -9.19 25.23 -4.43
N ARG A 795 -8.66 26.34 -3.92
CA ARG A 795 -8.47 26.58 -2.49
C ARG A 795 -8.71 28.05 -2.16
N VAL A 796 -9.35 28.30 -1.02
CA VAL A 796 -9.54 29.63 -0.46
C VAL A 796 -8.94 29.66 0.95
N GLN A 797 -8.22 30.74 1.25
CA GLN A 797 -7.67 31.03 2.56
C GLN A 797 -8.18 32.38 3.05
N VAL A 798 -8.79 32.43 4.22
CA VAL A 798 -9.30 33.66 4.84
C VAL A 798 -8.52 33.92 6.12
N SER A 799 -7.96 35.11 6.26
CA SER A 799 -7.19 35.52 7.44
C SER A 799 -7.58 36.93 7.88
N GLY A 800 -7.31 37.26 9.14
CA GLY A 800 -7.64 38.57 9.70
C GLY A 800 -6.84 38.86 10.95
N ARG A 801 -6.62 40.15 11.23
CA ARG A 801 -5.87 40.58 12.42
C ARG A 801 -6.72 40.35 13.68
N GLY A 802 -6.15 39.71 14.69
CA GLY A 802 -6.85 39.39 15.95
C GLY A 802 -7.57 38.04 15.95
N LEU A 803 -7.47 37.28 14.87
CA LEU A 803 -7.88 35.88 14.79
C LEU A 803 -6.69 34.96 15.09
N ALA A 804 -6.96 33.79 15.65
CA ALA A 804 -5.90 32.86 16.07
C ALA A 804 -5.11 32.30 14.89
N ALA A 805 -5.80 31.93 13.82
CA ALA A 805 -5.19 31.39 12.62
C ALA A 805 -6.13 31.53 11.40
N PRO A 806 -5.58 31.47 10.18
CA PRO A 806 -6.39 31.51 8.96
C PRO A 806 -7.36 30.32 8.88
N LEU A 807 -8.45 30.50 8.15
CA LEU A 807 -9.35 29.44 7.70
C LEU A 807 -8.96 29.08 6.26
N THR A 808 -8.52 27.84 6.03
CA THR A 808 -8.18 27.35 4.69
C THR A 808 -9.10 26.20 4.33
N PHE A 809 -9.70 26.23 3.14
CA PHE A 809 -10.57 25.15 2.66
C PHE A 809 -10.43 24.94 1.15
N ALA A 810 -10.57 23.68 0.72
CA ALA A 810 -10.73 23.33 -0.68
C ALA A 810 -12.17 23.67 -1.12
N THR A 811 -12.33 24.11 -2.35
CA THR A 811 -13.65 24.51 -2.90
C THR A 811 -14.44 23.31 -3.39
N GLU A 812 -13.75 22.28 -3.90
CA GLU A 812 -14.32 20.97 -4.21
C GLU A 812 -13.89 19.94 -3.18
N THR A 813 -14.86 19.23 -2.62
CA THR A 813 -14.65 18.09 -1.73
C THR A 813 -14.76 16.81 -2.53
N ILE A 814 -13.76 16.54 -3.37
CA ILE A 814 -13.66 15.22 -3.97
C ILE A 814 -13.33 14.26 -2.82
N ASP A 815 -14.25 13.36 -2.48
CA ASP A 815 -14.07 12.37 -1.41
C ASP A 815 -14.45 10.95 -1.87
N ARG A 816 -13.51 10.36 -2.60
CA ARG A 816 -13.43 8.97 -3.09
C ARG A 816 -12.09 8.33 -2.69
N ALA A 817 -12.09 7.02 -2.53
CA ALA A 817 -10.88 6.20 -2.47
C ALA A 817 -11.09 4.93 -3.31
N TRP A 818 -10.12 4.61 -4.15
CA TRP A 818 -10.13 3.39 -4.95
C TRP A 818 -9.07 2.41 -4.43
N PRO A 819 -9.29 1.10 -4.63
CA PRO A 819 -8.23 0.12 -4.40
C PRO A 819 -7.02 0.43 -5.28
N GLU A 820 -5.81 0.23 -4.74
CA GLU A 820 -4.56 0.36 -5.53
C GLU A 820 -4.46 -0.75 -6.60
N ARG A 821 -5.15 -1.88 -6.37
CA ARG A 821 -5.17 -3.04 -7.25
C ARG A 821 -6.56 -3.67 -7.28
N ILE A 822 -7.02 -4.00 -8.48
CA ILE A 822 -8.23 -4.77 -8.76
C ILE A 822 -7.87 -5.90 -9.70
N GLN A 823 -8.31 -7.11 -9.40
CA GLN A 823 -8.15 -8.26 -10.28
C GLN A 823 -9.49 -8.98 -10.47
N VAL A 824 -9.89 -9.22 -11.72
CA VAL A 824 -11.22 -9.75 -12.06
C VAL A 824 -11.15 -10.74 -13.23
N PRO A 825 -12.08 -11.69 -13.35
CA PRO A 825 -12.24 -12.46 -14.57
C PRO A 825 -12.69 -11.55 -15.72
N GLN A 826 -12.27 -11.89 -16.94
CA GLN A 826 -12.71 -11.21 -18.16
C GLN A 826 -14.24 -11.16 -18.26
N GLY A 827 -14.78 -10.00 -18.66
CA GLY A 827 -16.21 -9.76 -18.74
C GLY A 827 -16.86 -9.24 -17.45
N THR A 828 -16.12 -9.18 -16.34
CA THR A 828 -16.63 -8.60 -15.08
C THR A 828 -16.55 -7.07 -15.14
N PRO A 829 -17.68 -6.35 -14.98
CA PRO A 829 -17.68 -4.89 -14.90
C PRO A 829 -17.01 -4.42 -13.61
N ILE A 830 -16.17 -3.38 -13.71
CA ILE A 830 -15.54 -2.73 -12.55
C ILE A 830 -16.27 -1.41 -12.31
N ARG A 831 -16.80 -1.21 -11.11
CA ARG A 831 -17.51 0.02 -10.71
C ARG A 831 -16.81 0.65 -9.52
N LEU A 832 -16.47 1.93 -9.64
CA LEU A 832 -15.71 2.67 -8.64
C LEU A 832 -16.41 3.99 -8.29
N PRO A 833 -16.54 4.35 -7.00
CA PRO A 833 -17.28 5.54 -6.59
C PRO A 833 -16.56 6.82 -7.03
N LEU A 834 -17.32 7.81 -7.51
CA LEU A 834 -16.76 9.11 -7.90
C LEU A 834 -16.62 10.08 -6.74
N GLY A 835 -17.38 10.04 -5.65
CA GLY A 835 -17.18 11.07 -4.60
C GLY A 835 -17.79 12.45 -4.95
N ALA A 836 -17.97 12.79 -6.23
CA ALA A 836 -18.55 14.04 -6.71
C ALA A 836 -19.35 13.84 -8.02
N ALA A 837 -20.27 14.77 -8.32
CA ALA A 837 -21.12 14.72 -9.52
C ALA A 837 -20.53 15.47 -10.74
N THR A 838 -19.45 16.22 -10.56
CA THR A 838 -18.91 17.16 -11.56
C THR A 838 -17.71 16.65 -12.36
N ASP A 839 -17.22 15.44 -12.07
CA ASP A 839 -16.06 14.88 -12.79
C ASP A 839 -16.37 14.64 -14.27
N ARG A 840 -15.37 14.93 -15.11
CA ARG A 840 -15.43 14.74 -16.56
C ARG A 840 -14.64 13.51 -16.95
N ALA A 841 -14.96 12.94 -18.12
CA ALA A 841 -14.24 11.76 -18.64
C ALA A 841 -12.72 12.03 -18.77
N ASP A 842 -12.34 13.27 -19.11
CA ASP A 842 -10.95 13.70 -19.30
C ASP A 842 -10.12 13.77 -18.01
N ASP A 843 -10.76 13.65 -16.84
CA ASP A 843 -10.10 13.57 -15.53
C ASP A 843 -9.52 12.17 -15.26
N PHE A 844 -9.96 11.17 -16.05
CA PHE A 844 -9.55 9.78 -15.92
C PHE A 844 -8.87 9.28 -17.17
N LEU A 845 -7.86 8.43 -16.98
CA LEU A 845 -7.16 7.81 -18.09
C LEU A 845 -7.00 6.32 -17.86
N LEU A 846 -7.59 5.54 -18.77
CA LEU A 846 -7.41 4.09 -18.85
C LEU A 846 -6.34 3.77 -19.89
N GLN A 847 -5.33 3.00 -19.49
CA GLN A 847 -4.26 2.57 -20.38
C GLN A 847 -3.98 1.08 -20.25
N GLU A 848 -3.73 0.42 -21.37
CA GLU A 848 -3.24 -0.96 -21.40
C GLU A 848 -1.73 -0.98 -21.16
N MET A 849 -1.30 -1.87 -20.28
CA MET A 849 0.10 -2.08 -19.93
C MET A 849 0.61 -3.38 -20.51
N ARG A 850 1.80 -3.33 -21.13
CA ARG A 850 2.54 -4.52 -21.58
C ARG A 850 4.00 -4.39 -21.17
N GLY A 851 4.53 -5.45 -20.54
CA GLY A 851 5.91 -5.45 -20.05
C GLY A 851 6.22 -4.30 -19.08
N GLY A 852 5.22 -3.81 -18.34
CA GLY A 852 5.35 -2.64 -17.46
C GLY A 852 5.36 -1.28 -18.16
N THR A 853 5.05 -1.21 -19.46
CA THR A 853 5.02 0.03 -20.26
C THR A 853 3.66 0.26 -20.91
N VAL A 854 3.34 1.52 -21.24
CA VAL A 854 2.07 1.92 -21.86
C VAL A 854 2.01 1.41 -23.30
N TYR A 855 1.13 0.45 -23.57
CA TYR A 855 0.93 -0.10 -24.91
C TYR A 855 -0.06 0.76 -25.72
N GLY A 856 -1.23 1.03 -25.16
CA GLY A 856 -2.34 1.67 -25.86
C GLY A 856 -3.43 2.16 -24.92
N ARG A 857 -4.49 2.73 -25.49
CA ARG A 857 -5.66 3.21 -24.75
C ARG A 857 -6.90 2.48 -25.22
N PRO A 858 -7.56 1.71 -24.35
CA PRO A 858 -8.81 1.04 -24.70
C PRO A 858 -9.94 2.07 -24.85
N GLU A 859 -10.23 2.48 -26.07
CA GLU A 859 -11.33 3.43 -26.36
C GLU A 859 -12.70 2.83 -26.05
N GLY A 860 -13.62 3.65 -25.53
CA GLY A 860 -15.00 3.25 -25.23
C GLY A 860 -15.18 2.27 -24.06
N LYS A 861 -14.10 1.90 -23.35
CA LYS A 861 -14.14 0.96 -22.21
C LYS A 861 -14.35 1.63 -20.86
N LEU A 862 -14.15 2.94 -20.77
CA LEU A 862 -14.40 3.76 -19.59
C LEU A 862 -15.63 4.63 -19.85
N ARG A 863 -16.58 4.60 -18.92
CA ARG A 863 -17.69 5.56 -18.88
C ARG A 863 -17.84 6.16 -17.49
N ILE A 864 -18.34 7.38 -17.47
CA ILE A 864 -18.85 8.02 -16.26
C ILE A 864 -20.37 7.91 -16.30
N VAL A 865 -20.93 7.35 -15.24
CA VAL A 865 -22.37 7.37 -14.96
C VAL A 865 -22.57 8.05 -13.60
N PRO A 866 -23.79 8.45 -13.22
CA PRO A 866 -24.02 9.11 -11.94
C PRO A 866 -23.36 8.36 -10.78
N GLY A 867 -22.53 9.07 -10.01
CA GLY A 867 -21.86 8.56 -8.82
C GLY A 867 -20.72 7.54 -9.03
N MET A 868 -20.42 7.07 -10.25
CA MET A 868 -19.38 6.06 -10.46
C MET A 868 -18.68 6.08 -11.83
N VAL A 869 -17.42 5.63 -11.83
CA VAL A 869 -16.68 5.21 -13.02
C VAL A 869 -16.98 3.74 -13.27
N VAL A 870 -17.37 3.42 -14.50
CA VAL A 870 -17.65 2.05 -14.93
C VAL A 870 -16.68 1.66 -16.03
N LEU A 871 -15.97 0.55 -15.81
CA LEU A 871 -15.14 -0.10 -16.80
C LEU A 871 -15.81 -1.40 -17.24
N GLU A 872 -16.08 -1.53 -18.53
CA GLU A 872 -16.79 -2.67 -19.11
C GLU A 872 -16.07 -3.22 -20.33
N ASP A 873 -16.29 -4.51 -20.61
CA ASP A 873 -15.74 -5.23 -21.75
C ASP A 873 -14.21 -5.10 -21.90
N LEU A 874 -13.49 -5.02 -20.79
CA LEU A 874 -12.03 -5.02 -20.81
C LEU A 874 -11.52 -6.39 -21.31
N PRO A 875 -10.61 -6.42 -22.30
CA PRO A 875 -9.98 -7.66 -22.71
C PRO A 875 -9.04 -8.15 -21.60
N ALA A 876 -8.68 -9.43 -21.64
CA ALA A 876 -7.71 -9.94 -20.69
C ALA A 876 -6.32 -9.29 -20.90
N GLY A 877 -5.66 -8.95 -19.80
CA GLY A 877 -4.45 -8.14 -19.80
C GLY A 877 -4.28 -7.34 -18.51
N GLU A 878 -3.32 -6.41 -18.53
CA GLU A 878 -3.03 -5.51 -17.42
C GLU A 878 -3.34 -4.08 -17.85
N PHE A 879 -3.99 -3.31 -16.98
CA PHE A 879 -4.36 -1.92 -17.25
C PHE A 879 -4.04 -1.03 -16.06
N GLN A 880 -3.98 0.27 -16.31
CA GLN A 880 -3.91 1.31 -15.29
C GLN A 880 -5.06 2.27 -15.48
N LEU A 881 -5.80 2.53 -14.40
CA LEU A 881 -6.75 3.63 -14.31
C LEU A 881 -6.11 4.74 -13.47
N ILE A 882 -5.96 5.92 -14.06
CA ILE A 882 -5.39 7.10 -13.43
C ILE A 882 -6.51 8.10 -13.17
N ASP A 883 -6.59 8.61 -11.93
CA ASP A 883 -7.41 9.76 -11.53
C ASP A 883 -6.49 10.97 -11.36
N TYR A 884 -6.53 11.89 -12.32
CA TYR A 884 -5.71 13.10 -12.30
C TYR A 884 -6.13 14.09 -11.23
N SER A 885 -7.41 14.07 -10.83
CA SER A 885 -7.95 14.96 -9.79
C SER A 885 -7.46 14.59 -8.39
N ARG A 886 -7.17 13.30 -8.15
CA ARG A 886 -6.62 12.81 -6.85
C ARG A 886 -5.17 12.34 -6.91
N HIS A 887 -4.53 12.38 -8.07
CA HIS A 887 -3.23 11.77 -8.30
C HIS A 887 -3.18 10.31 -7.81
N HIS A 888 -4.22 9.55 -8.13
CA HIS A 888 -4.36 8.14 -7.74
C HIS A 888 -4.23 7.22 -8.95
N LEU A 889 -3.61 6.06 -8.75
CA LEU A 889 -3.43 5.04 -9.76
C LEU A 889 -3.96 3.71 -9.23
N THR A 890 -4.87 3.10 -9.99
CA THR A 890 -5.40 1.77 -9.75
C THR A 890 -4.87 0.81 -10.81
N GLN A 891 -4.19 -0.25 -10.39
CA GLN A 891 -3.76 -1.35 -11.26
C GLN A 891 -4.91 -2.32 -11.48
N LEU A 892 -5.20 -2.65 -12.74
CA LEU A 892 -6.27 -3.57 -13.11
C LEU A 892 -5.67 -4.82 -13.76
N PHE A 893 -6.06 -6.00 -13.28
CA PHE A 893 -5.66 -7.28 -13.85
C PHE A 893 -6.89 -8.05 -14.31
N VAL A 894 -7.09 -8.13 -15.61
CA VAL A 894 -8.22 -8.84 -16.22
C VAL A 894 -7.71 -10.20 -16.69
N THR A 895 -8.23 -11.28 -16.12
CA THR A 895 -7.73 -12.63 -16.40
C THR A 895 -8.74 -13.41 -17.23
N SER A 896 -8.32 -13.88 -18.40
CA SER A 896 -9.04 -14.90 -19.17
C SER A 896 -8.72 -16.27 -18.61
N GLY A 897 -9.74 -17.09 -18.34
CA GLY A 897 -9.51 -18.39 -17.72
C GLY A 897 -10.78 -19.08 -17.26
N LYS A 898 -10.63 -20.35 -16.89
CA LYS A 898 -11.69 -21.11 -16.24
C LYS A 898 -11.83 -20.66 -14.79
N THR A 899 -13.05 -20.42 -14.34
CA THR A 899 -13.34 -20.22 -12.92
C THR A 899 -13.59 -21.58 -12.27
N SER A 900 -12.89 -21.87 -11.18
CA SER A 900 -13.07 -23.10 -10.40
C SER A 900 -12.89 -22.77 -8.92
N GLY A 901 -13.94 -23.00 -8.11
CA GLY A 901 -14.02 -22.45 -6.76
C GLY A 901 -14.03 -20.92 -6.77
N ASP A 902 -13.32 -20.31 -5.82
CA ASP A 902 -13.19 -18.84 -5.69
C ASP A 902 -12.07 -18.25 -6.57
N TYR A 903 -11.49 -19.03 -7.48
CA TYR A 903 -10.29 -18.67 -8.24
C TYR A 903 -10.53 -18.67 -9.75
N VAL A 904 -9.80 -17.80 -10.45
CA VAL A 904 -9.76 -17.75 -11.92
C VAL A 904 -8.39 -18.22 -12.41
N PHE A 905 -8.41 -19.28 -13.22
CA PHE A 905 -7.22 -19.95 -13.73
C PHE A 905 -6.81 -19.39 -15.09
N GLY A 906 -5.97 -18.35 -15.05
CA GLY A 906 -5.37 -17.78 -16.26
C GLY A 906 -4.15 -18.54 -16.75
N HIS A 907 -3.72 -18.22 -17.97
CA HIS A 907 -2.58 -18.87 -18.62
C HIS A 907 -1.26 -18.66 -17.86
N ARG A 908 -1.06 -17.44 -17.33
CA ARG A 908 0.15 -17.05 -16.61
C ARG A 908 -0.06 -16.92 -15.09
N HIS A 909 -1.26 -16.57 -14.65
CA HIS A 909 -1.54 -16.35 -13.23
C HIS A 909 -2.87 -16.98 -12.83
N ILE A 910 -2.94 -17.36 -11.56
CA ILE A 910 -4.18 -17.71 -10.90
C ILE A 910 -4.50 -16.54 -9.97
N ILE A 911 -5.73 -16.05 -10.02
CA ILE A 911 -6.16 -14.89 -9.23
C ILE A 911 -7.32 -15.25 -8.32
N GLU A 912 -7.31 -14.66 -7.13
CA GLU A 912 -8.48 -14.51 -6.27
C GLU A 912 -9.18 -13.20 -6.67
N PRO A 913 -10.39 -13.21 -7.25
CA PRO A 913 -11.06 -11.98 -7.68
C PRO A 913 -11.22 -10.98 -6.54
N THR A 914 -10.90 -9.71 -6.82
CA THR A 914 -11.16 -8.61 -5.89
C THR A 914 -12.65 -8.45 -5.67
N LYS A 915 -13.10 -8.56 -4.42
CA LYS A 915 -14.45 -8.13 -4.05
C LYS A 915 -14.46 -6.60 -4.02
N LEU A 916 -15.23 -6.00 -4.92
CA LEU A 916 -15.39 -4.55 -5.04
C LEU A 916 -16.40 -4.04 -4.00
N PRO A 917 -16.30 -2.77 -3.56
CA PRO A 917 -17.21 -2.23 -2.58
C PRO A 917 -18.65 -2.28 -3.11
N PRO A 918 -19.59 -2.91 -2.38
CA PRO A 918 -20.96 -2.97 -2.79
C PRO A 918 -21.70 -1.70 -2.39
N ALA A 919 -21.12 -0.67 -1.77
CA ALA A 919 -21.85 0.55 -1.40
C ALA A 919 -21.33 1.75 -2.21
N ILE A 920 -22.12 2.21 -3.18
CA ILE A 920 -21.81 3.37 -4.03
C ILE A 920 -22.99 4.32 -4.02
N ILE A 921 -22.77 5.59 -3.65
CA ILE A 921 -23.83 6.61 -3.67
C ILE A 921 -23.95 7.16 -5.09
N GLU A 922 -25.01 6.74 -5.79
CA GLU A 922 -25.32 7.21 -7.13
C GLU A 922 -25.75 8.68 -7.11
N SER A 923 -26.64 9.02 -6.17
CA SER A 923 -27.12 10.38 -5.96
C SER A 923 -27.47 10.63 -4.49
N ALA A 924 -27.31 11.89 -4.06
CA ALA A 924 -27.78 12.39 -2.78
C ALA A 924 -28.29 13.81 -2.98
N GLN A 925 -29.58 14.04 -2.77
CA GLN A 925 -30.23 15.33 -3.06
C GLN A 925 -31.46 15.54 -2.18
N ILE A 926 -32.00 16.76 -2.20
CA ILE A 926 -33.26 17.08 -1.54
C ILE A 926 -34.41 16.84 -2.51
N ILE A 927 -35.34 15.94 -2.17
CA ILE A 927 -36.56 15.64 -2.94
C ILE A 927 -37.75 15.77 -1.99
N ASP A 928 -38.73 16.61 -2.34
CA ASP A 928 -39.94 16.85 -1.52
C ASP A 928 -39.65 17.16 -0.04
N GLY A 929 -38.60 17.94 0.22
CA GLY A 929 -38.20 18.31 1.59
C GLY A 929 -37.52 17.18 2.39
N ARG A 930 -37.17 16.06 1.76
CA ARG A 930 -36.41 14.96 2.36
C ARG A 930 -35.04 14.85 1.73
N VAL A 931 -34.03 14.47 2.50
CA VAL A 931 -32.74 14.03 1.95
C VAL A 931 -32.94 12.62 1.43
N ALA A 932 -32.81 12.45 0.11
CA ALA A 932 -32.95 11.18 -0.59
C ALA A 932 -31.58 10.74 -1.12
N ILE A 933 -31.16 9.55 -0.72
CA ILE A 933 -29.88 8.94 -1.08
C ILE A 933 -30.17 7.65 -1.84
N HIS A 934 -29.61 7.50 -3.04
CA HIS A 934 -29.74 6.29 -3.84
C HIS A 934 -28.41 5.55 -3.92
N LEU A 935 -28.43 4.25 -3.61
CA LEU A 935 -27.27 3.37 -3.71
C LEU A 935 -27.36 2.47 -4.94
N ALA A 936 -26.35 2.52 -5.82
CA ALA A 936 -26.33 1.71 -7.04
C ALA A 936 -26.02 0.23 -6.78
N GLN A 937 -25.33 -0.05 -5.67
CA GLN A 937 -25.04 -1.37 -5.16
C GLN A 937 -25.31 -1.31 -3.65
N TRP A 938 -25.82 -2.40 -3.07
CA TRP A 938 -25.90 -2.59 -1.62
C TRP A 938 -26.18 -4.07 -1.29
N ASP A 939 -25.93 -4.45 -0.04
CA ASP A 939 -26.28 -5.75 0.54
C ASP A 939 -26.69 -5.62 2.02
N ALA A 940 -26.92 -6.75 2.70
CA ALA A 940 -27.34 -6.78 4.11
C ALA A 940 -26.30 -6.19 5.09
N ALA A 941 -25.03 -6.09 4.70
CA ALA A 941 -23.95 -5.50 5.51
C ALA A 941 -23.77 -3.99 5.24
N THR A 942 -24.53 -3.42 4.29
CA THR A 942 -24.45 -2.00 3.95
C THR A 942 -25.21 -1.15 4.98
N ARG A 943 -24.57 -0.08 5.47
CA ARG A 943 -25.17 0.91 6.39
C ARG A 943 -24.97 2.32 5.86
N VAL A 944 -25.94 3.19 6.11
CA VAL A 944 -25.85 4.62 5.80
C VAL A 944 -25.91 5.44 7.08
N HIS A 945 -24.93 6.32 7.25
CA HIS A 945 -24.88 7.30 8.33
C HIS A 945 -25.07 8.71 7.78
N ILE A 946 -25.83 9.53 8.49
CA ILE A 946 -26.15 10.89 8.09
C ILE A 946 -25.73 11.84 9.22
N VAL A 947 -24.85 12.79 8.89
CA VAL A 947 -24.35 13.82 9.81
C VAL A 947 -24.77 15.20 9.29
N GLY A 948 -25.71 15.85 9.97
CA GLY A 948 -26.19 17.19 9.68
C GLY A 948 -25.50 18.25 10.54
N THR A 949 -24.92 19.26 9.90
CA THR A 949 -24.09 20.30 10.55
C THR A 949 -24.51 21.71 10.17
N VAL A 950 -24.19 22.71 11.01
CA VAL A 950 -24.50 24.14 10.77
C VAL A 950 -23.39 24.84 9.99
N PHE A 951 -22.16 24.35 10.14
CA PHE A 951 -20.97 24.74 9.41
C PHE A 951 -20.38 23.52 8.71
N GLU A 952 -19.34 23.71 7.90
CA GLU A 952 -18.61 22.63 7.24
C GLU A 952 -18.30 21.48 8.21
N PRO A 953 -18.66 20.22 7.88
CA PRO A 953 -18.35 19.07 8.73
C PRO A 953 -16.86 18.96 9.03
N SER A 954 -16.50 18.61 10.27
CA SER A 954 -15.12 18.31 10.64
C SER A 954 -14.69 16.89 10.23
N VAL A 955 -15.67 16.03 9.94
CA VAL A 955 -15.49 14.65 9.47
C VAL A 955 -15.66 14.52 7.95
N SER A 956 -15.05 13.49 7.37
CA SER A 956 -15.15 13.14 5.95
C SER A 956 -15.27 11.62 5.79
N ARG A 957 -15.41 11.09 4.56
CA ARG A 957 -15.41 9.65 4.27
C ARG A 957 -14.24 8.92 4.92
N ALA A 958 -13.07 9.57 4.95
CA ALA A 958 -11.84 9.00 5.49
C ALA A 958 -11.95 8.66 6.99
N ALA A 959 -12.89 9.25 7.71
CA ALA A 959 -13.18 8.88 9.10
C ALA A 959 -13.74 7.47 9.26
N MET A 960 -14.23 6.86 8.17
CA MET A 960 -14.70 5.47 8.09
C MET A 960 -13.71 4.53 7.39
N ASP A 961 -12.55 5.03 6.93
CA ASP A 961 -11.59 4.18 6.19
C ASP A 961 -11.01 3.08 7.07
N VAL A 962 -11.12 1.85 6.59
CA VAL A 962 -10.51 0.65 7.17
C VAL A 962 -9.60 -0.02 6.16
N THR A 963 -8.60 -0.77 6.66
CA THR A 963 -7.60 -1.42 5.82
C THR A 963 -8.25 -2.43 4.87
N GLN A 964 -8.22 -2.18 3.56
CA GLN A 964 -8.75 -3.10 2.53
C GLN A 964 -8.03 -4.47 2.54
N PRO A 965 -8.72 -5.60 2.31
CA PRO A 965 -8.09 -6.91 2.25
C PRO A 965 -7.16 -7.02 1.04
N GLY A 966 -6.05 -7.74 1.21
CA GLY A 966 -5.16 -8.08 0.11
C GLY A 966 -5.63 -9.34 -0.62
N TYR A 967 -5.88 -9.26 -1.92
CA TYR A 967 -6.22 -10.42 -2.75
C TYR A 967 -4.98 -11.08 -3.34
N ALA A 968 -4.96 -12.41 -3.30
CA ALA A 968 -3.78 -13.17 -3.71
C ALA A 968 -3.74 -13.43 -5.23
N ARG A 969 -2.51 -13.52 -5.75
CA ARG A 969 -2.20 -13.83 -7.14
C ARG A 969 -0.99 -14.74 -7.18
N TRP A 970 -1.12 -15.88 -7.84
CA TRP A 970 -0.07 -16.87 -7.99
C TRP A 970 0.47 -16.86 -9.41
N SER A 971 1.78 -17.01 -9.55
CA SER A 971 2.41 -17.26 -10.84
C SER A 971 2.25 -18.72 -11.20
N ARG A 972 1.76 -18.99 -12.40
CA ARG A 972 1.60 -20.34 -12.93
C ARG A 972 2.89 -20.73 -13.66
N GLY A 973 3.54 -21.78 -13.20
CA GLY A 973 4.67 -22.41 -13.88
C GLY A 973 4.25 -23.80 -14.35
N TYR A 974 4.51 -24.12 -15.60
CA TYR A 974 4.24 -25.47 -16.13
C TYR A 974 5.50 -26.30 -16.11
N ALA A 975 5.36 -27.54 -15.65
CA ALA A 975 6.40 -28.53 -15.79
C ALA A 975 6.77 -28.78 -17.26
N ARG A 976 8.06 -28.75 -17.59
CA ARG A 976 8.62 -28.97 -18.93
C ARG A 976 9.40 -30.28 -19.00
N ASN A 977 9.38 -30.89 -20.16
CA ASN A 977 10.28 -31.97 -20.50
C ASN A 977 11.71 -31.43 -20.68
N LEU A 978 12.69 -32.16 -20.16
CA LEU A 978 14.10 -31.80 -20.23
C LEU A 978 14.80 -32.76 -21.20
N PHE A 979 15.65 -32.25 -22.09
CA PHE A 979 16.37 -33.06 -23.08
C PHE A 979 17.88 -32.79 -22.97
N VAL A 980 18.66 -33.84 -22.80
CA VAL A 980 20.13 -33.81 -22.75
C VAL A 980 20.65 -34.73 -23.84
N ASP A 981 21.47 -34.19 -24.73
CA ASP A 981 21.93 -34.88 -25.93
C ASP A 981 23.40 -35.30 -25.83
N SER A 982 23.73 -36.44 -26.46
CA SER A 982 25.08 -36.82 -26.93
C SER A 982 26.24 -36.75 -25.91
N LEU A 983 25.99 -37.13 -24.65
CA LEU A 983 27.04 -37.29 -23.63
C LEU A 983 27.93 -38.50 -23.94
N THR A 984 29.22 -38.37 -23.71
CA THR A 984 30.19 -39.47 -23.81
C THR A 984 30.02 -40.41 -22.62
N LEU A 985 29.83 -41.70 -22.87
CA LEU A 985 29.75 -42.71 -21.81
C LEU A 985 31.12 -42.95 -21.18
N ASP A 986 31.12 -43.18 -19.87
CA ASP A 986 32.29 -43.64 -19.12
C ASP A 986 32.76 -45.02 -19.61
N GLU A 987 34.07 -45.27 -19.55
CA GLU A 987 34.70 -46.48 -20.08
C GLU A 987 34.27 -47.74 -19.31
N GLU A 988 34.05 -47.64 -17.99
CA GLU A 988 33.55 -48.76 -17.19
C GLU A 988 32.10 -49.10 -17.54
N TYR A 989 31.25 -48.09 -17.68
CA TYR A 989 29.84 -48.30 -18.04
C TYR A 989 29.69 -48.86 -19.46
N ARG A 990 30.53 -48.38 -20.40
CA ARG A 990 30.64 -48.94 -21.76
C ARG A 990 31.05 -50.41 -21.71
N TYR A 991 32.08 -50.74 -20.91
CA TYR A 991 32.54 -52.12 -20.72
C TYR A 991 31.44 -53.05 -20.17
N ILE A 992 30.63 -52.58 -19.21
CA ILE A 992 29.51 -53.36 -18.65
C ILE A 992 28.45 -53.66 -19.71
N LEU A 993 28.07 -52.67 -20.52
CA LEU A 993 27.08 -52.85 -21.60
C LEU A 993 27.57 -53.80 -22.68
N ASP A 994 28.84 -53.68 -23.08
CA ASP A 994 29.48 -54.55 -24.09
C ASP A 994 29.62 -56.01 -23.57
N ARG A 995 29.90 -56.19 -22.28
CA ARG A 995 30.01 -57.53 -21.67
C ARG A 995 28.66 -58.23 -21.48
N GLN A 996 27.56 -57.48 -21.32
CA GLN A 996 26.22 -58.06 -21.28
C GLN A 996 25.79 -58.64 -22.64
N THR A 997 26.29 -58.09 -23.74
CA THR A 997 25.93 -58.44 -25.12
C THR A 997 26.90 -59.41 -25.79
N ALA A 998 28.10 -59.61 -25.25
CA ALA A 998 29.07 -60.58 -25.76
C ALA A 998 28.52 -62.02 -25.72
N GLU A 999 28.69 -62.76 -26.83
CA GLU A 999 28.37 -64.20 -26.92
C GLU A 999 29.10 -64.99 -25.82
N LYS A 1000 28.34 -65.56 -24.89
CA LYS A 1000 28.88 -66.36 -23.78
C LYS A 1000 29.03 -67.81 -24.24
N PHE A 1001 30.24 -68.19 -24.62
CA PHE A 1001 30.59 -69.60 -24.82
C PHE A 1001 30.67 -70.31 -23.45
N PRO A 1002 30.12 -71.54 -23.30
CA PRO A 1002 30.28 -72.31 -22.07
C PRO A 1002 31.73 -72.82 -21.97
N GLY A 1003 32.55 -72.11 -21.20
CA GLY A 1003 33.94 -72.46 -20.93
C GLY A 1003 34.29 -72.18 -19.47
N ASN A 1004 34.89 -73.17 -18.81
CA ASN A 1004 35.29 -73.17 -17.41
C ASN A 1004 36.29 -72.03 -17.09
N LEU A 1005 35.91 -71.10 -16.20
CA LEU A 1005 36.73 -69.95 -15.76
C LEU A 1005 37.16 -70.12 -14.30
N LEU A 1006 37.82 -71.23 -13.96
CA LEU A 1006 38.57 -71.33 -12.70
C LEU A 1006 40.03 -70.94 -12.94
N PRO A 1007 40.54 -69.85 -12.35
CA PRO A 1007 41.97 -69.64 -12.22
C PRO A 1007 42.59 -70.61 -11.20
N GLN A 1008 43.87 -70.94 -11.38
CA GLN A 1008 44.63 -71.82 -10.46
C GLN A 1008 44.66 -71.28 -9.02
N PRO A 1009 44.57 -72.16 -8.01
CA PRO A 1009 44.68 -71.74 -6.61
C PRO A 1009 46.13 -71.46 -6.23
N SER A 1010 46.42 -70.25 -5.74
CA SER A 1010 47.68 -69.93 -5.06
C SER A 1010 47.51 -69.94 -3.55
N LEU A 1011 48.44 -70.62 -2.87
CA LEU A 1011 48.62 -70.67 -1.42
C LEU A 1011 49.14 -69.35 -0.86
N LEU A 1012 48.46 -68.79 0.14
CA LEU A 1012 49.10 -67.98 1.18
C LEU A 1012 48.31 -68.10 2.51
N ILE A 1013 48.87 -68.88 3.44
CA ILE A 1013 48.66 -68.70 4.88
C ILE A 1013 50.05 -68.35 5.44
N HIS A 1014 50.19 -67.10 5.90
CA HIS A 1014 51.31 -66.41 6.58
C HIS A 1014 52.26 -65.48 5.77
N PRO A 1015 52.54 -64.25 6.28
CA PRO A 1015 53.25 -63.20 5.55
C PRO A 1015 54.74 -63.09 5.91
N TRP A 1016 55.57 -62.59 4.98
CA TRP A 1016 56.79 -61.82 5.26
C TRP A 1016 57.22 -60.94 4.05
N GLU A 1017 57.40 -59.65 4.36
CA GLU A 1017 58.07 -58.53 3.69
C GLU A 1017 57.96 -58.22 2.18
N ILE A 1018 57.22 -57.13 1.94
CA ILE A 1018 57.49 -55.91 1.15
C ILE A 1018 58.36 -56.07 -0.12
N THR A 1019 57.69 -56.05 -1.26
CA THR A 1019 58.21 -55.36 -2.45
C THR A 1019 57.07 -54.57 -3.08
N THR A 1020 57.28 -53.27 -3.23
CA THR A 1020 56.36 -52.30 -3.84
C THR A 1020 56.10 -52.67 -5.30
N ALA A 1021 54.86 -53.08 -5.60
CA ALA A 1021 54.33 -53.03 -6.95
C ALA A 1021 53.64 -51.66 -7.13
N GLU A 1022 54.17 -50.84 -8.04
CA GLU A 1022 53.45 -49.68 -8.53
C GLU A 1022 52.22 -50.18 -9.30
N ASN A 1023 51.04 -49.97 -8.72
CA ASN A 1023 49.80 -50.03 -9.48
C ASN A 1023 49.82 -48.86 -10.47
N LEU A 1024 50.11 -49.16 -11.75
CA LEU A 1024 49.58 -48.37 -12.85
C LEU A 1024 48.07 -48.62 -12.89
N ALA A 1025 47.34 -47.99 -11.95
CA ALA A 1025 45.93 -47.74 -12.13
C ALA A 1025 45.83 -46.87 -13.39
N ARG A 1026 45.36 -47.45 -14.50
CA ARG A 1026 44.78 -46.65 -15.56
C ARG A 1026 43.51 -46.06 -14.95
N ASP A 1027 43.54 -44.77 -14.64
CA ASP A 1027 42.31 -44.02 -14.40
C ASP A 1027 41.48 -44.11 -15.68
N ALA A 1028 40.30 -44.72 -15.59
CA ALA A 1028 39.31 -44.70 -16.66
C ALA A 1028 39.01 -43.24 -17.02
N GLN A 1029 38.92 -42.92 -18.30
CA GLN A 1029 38.53 -41.58 -18.71
C GLN A 1029 37.07 -41.35 -18.33
N ALA A 1030 36.84 -40.44 -17.37
CA ALA A 1030 35.49 -40.06 -16.97
C ALA A 1030 34.68 -39.54 -18.16
N GLY A 1031 33.46 -40.05 -18.33
CA GLY A 1031 32.50 -39.56 -19.33
C GLY A 1031 32.01 -38.14 -19.05
N ASP A 1032 31.17 -37.62 -19.95
CA ASP A 1032 30.59 -36.29 -19.77
C ASP A 1032 29.55 -36.31 -18.63
N ALA A 1033 29.66 -35.37 -17.68
CA ALA A 1033 28.67 -35.22 -16.62
C ALA A 1033 27.32 -34.77 -17.19
N ILE A 1034 26.23 -35.30 -16.64
CA ILE A 1034 24.88 -34.85 -17.01
C ILE A 1034 24.70 -33.42 -16.48
N PRO A 1035 24.37 -32.44 -17.33
CA PRO A 1035 24.09 -31.09 -16.86
C PRO A 1035 22.88 -31.10 -15.93
N ASN A 1036 22.97 -30.41 -14.80
CA ASN A 1036 21.84 -30.18 -13.91
C ASN A 1036 20.89 -29.17 -14.55
N MET A 1037 19.85 -29.66 -15.19
CA MET A 1037 18.71 -28.87 -15.61
C MET A 1037 17.56 -29.16 -14.67
N ALA A 1038 17.18 -28.14 -13.91
CA ALA A 1038 16.00 -28.14 -13.07
C ALA A 1038 15.06 -27.02 -13.51
N GLU A 1039 13.78 -27.17 -13.20
CA GLU A 1039 12.83 -26.09 -13.43
C GLU A 1039 13.03 -24.94 -12.45
N PRO A 1040 12.79 -23.70 -12.89
CA PRO A 1040 12.61 -22.60 -11.96
C PRO A 1040 11.37 -22.88 -11.09
N GLN A 1041 11.57 -22.96 -9.77
CA GLN A 1041 10.49 -23.20 -8.82
C GLN A 1041 9.50 -22.03 -8.83
N SER A 1042 8.20 -22.34 -8.81
CA SER A 1042 7.14 -21.35 -8.62
C SER A 1042 7.34 -20.65 -7.28
N ARG A 1043 7.57 -19.35 -7.30
CA ARG A 1043 7.65 -18.53 -6.08
C ARG A 1043 6.27 -18.28 -5.52
N ALA A 1044 6.14 -18.37 -4.19
CA ALA A 1044 4.97 -17.93 -3.46
C ALA A 1044 4.61 -16.47 -3.81
N GLY A 1045 3.31 -16.19 -3.94
CA GLY A 1045 2.81 -14.86 -4.26
C GLY A 1045 3.26 -13.82 -3.24
N LYS A 1046 3.76 -12.67 -3.70
CA LYS A 1046 4.03 -11.52 -2.83
C LYS A 1046 2.73 -10.76 -2.59
N ARG A 1047 2.26 -10.75 -1.34
CA ARG A 1047 1.26 -9.79 -0.89
C ARG A 1047 1.96 -8.45 -0.67
N GLY A 1048 1.42 -7.39 -1.26
CA GLY A 1048 1.98 -6.05 -1.08
C GLY A 1048 1.80 -5.59 0.36
N SER A 1049 2.86 -5.11 1.00
CA SER A 1049 2.75 -4.35 2.24
C SER A 1049 2.48 -2.89 1.88
N ARG A 1050 1.56 -2.26 2.62
CA ARG A 1050 1.24 -0.85 2.43
C ARG A 1050 2.24 0.00 3.19
N MET A 1051 2.75 1.05 2.53
CA MET A 1051 3.50 2.11 3.18
C MET A 1051 2.49 3.06 3.84
N ARG A 1052 2.61 3.25 5.15
CA ARG A 1052 1.77 4.16 5.93
C ARG A 1052 2.03 5.59 5.44
N ARG A 1053 0.99 6.25 4.92
CA ARG A 1053 1.08 7.63 4.40
C ARG A 1053 1.21 8.58 5.60
N GLY A 1054 2.19 9.48 5.55
CA GLY A 1054 2.44 10.46 6.60
C GLY A 1054 1.21 11.34 6.84
N GLU A 1055 0.91 11.55 8.12
CA GLU A 1055 -0.15 12.44 8.57
C GLU A 1055 0.17 13.88 8.12
N ALA A 1056 -0.79 14.49 7.42
CA ALA A 1056 -0.81 15.93 7.25
C ALA A 1056 -1.05 16.57 8.62
N THR A 1057 -0.44 17.72 8.86
CA THR A 1057 -0.67 18.54 10.08
C THR A 1057 -2.15 18.86 10.21
N ASP A 1058 -2.84 18.20 11.13
CA ASP A 1058 -4.29 18.28 11.32
C ASP A 1058 -4.63 19.55 12.13
N GLU A 1059 -5.39 20.50 11.56
CA GLU A 1059 -5.95 21.66 12.28
C GLU A 1059 -7.22 21.30 13.07
N ARG A 1060 -7.62 20.01 13.08
CA ARG A 1060 -8.77 19.51 13.84
C ARG A 1060 -8.61 19.72 15.35
N GLY A 1061 -9.73 19.97 16.02
CA GLY A 1061 -9.78 20.19 17.45
C GLY A 1061 -9.51 21.62 17.90
N ARG A 1062 -9.29 22.57 16.97
CA ARG A 1062 -9.04 23.98 17.33
C ARG A 1062 -10.30 24.75 17.69
N ARG A 1063 -11.32 24.67 16.84
CA ARG A 1063 -12.51 25.53 16.95
C ARG A 1063 -13.39 25.08 18.11
N SER A 1064 -14.07 26.04 18.73
CA SER A 1064 -15.14 25.78 19.69
C SER A 1064 -16.49 26.03 19.04
N TYR A 1065 -17.42 25.11 19.26
CA TYR A 1065 -18.82 25.20 18.82
C TYR A 1065 -19.78 25.32 20.01
N ALA A 1066 -19.25 25.65 21.20
CA ALA A 1066 -20.03 25.69 22.43
C ALA A 1066 -21.26 26.60 22.36
N PHE A 1067 -21.21 27.66 21.53
CA PHE A 1067 -22.31 28.61 21.31
C PHE A 1067 -23.47 28.04 20.47
N LEU A 1068 -23.35 26.86 19.86
CA LEU A 1068 -24.44 26.27 19.10
C LEU A 1068 -25.61 25.91 20.04
N ARG A 1069 -26.84 26.16 19.59
CA ARG A 1069 -28.04 25.85 20.37
C ARG A 1069 -28.31 24.34 20.46
N ARG A 1070 -27.93 23.58 19.44
CA ARG A 1070 -28.14 22.13 19.31
C ARG A 1070 -26.87 21.47 18.78
N ASN A 1071 -26.63 20.22 19.18
CA ASN A 1071 -25.63 19.35 18.59
C ASN A 1071 -25.88 19.09 17.09
N ALA A 1072 -24.81 18.72 16.39
CA ALA A 1072 -24.93 18.11 15.07
C ALA A 1072 -25.91 16.92 15.09
N VAL A 1073 -26.69 16.78 14.02
CA VAL A 1073 -27.66 15.70 13.86
C VAL A 1073 -26.90 14.46 13.39
N VAL A 1074 -26.91 13.40 14.18
CA VAL A 1074 -26.31 12.11 13.81
C VAL A 1074 -27.39 11.04 13.76
N ARG A 1075 -27.54 10.41 12.58
CA ARG A 1075 -28.34 9.20 12.36
C ARG A 1075 -27.40 8.13 11.83
N ALA A 1076 -27.42 6.96 12.45
CA ALA A 1076 -26.52 5.87 12.13
C ALA A 1076 -27.30 4.59 11.81
N ASN A 1077 -26.63 3.64 11.17
CA ASN A 1077 -27.15 2.31 10.85
C ASN A 1077 -28.47 2.32 10.05
N LEU A 1078 -28.66 3.31 9.16
CA LEU A 1078 -29.81 3.30 8.25
C LEU A 1078 -29.58 2.26 7.16
N MET A 1079 -30.61 1.49 6.82
CA MET A 1079 -30.56 0.51 5.74
C MET A 1079 -31.26 1.07 4.49
N PRO A 1080 -30.75 0.79 3.28
CA PRO A 1080 -31.48 1.03 2.06
C PRO A 1080 -32.74 0.15 1.99
N ASP A 1081 -33.77 0.66 1.32
CA ASP A 1081 -34.94 -0.13 0.96
C ASP A 1081 -34.64 -1.08 -0.22
N VAL A 1082 -35.65 -1.84 -0.67
CA VAL A 1082 -35.52 -2.83 -1.76
C VAL A 1082 -35.03 -2.22 -3.07
N ASP A 1083 -35.27 -0.94 -3.29
CA ASP A 1083 -34.89 -0.21 -4.49
C ASP A 1083 -33.57 0.57 -4.29
N GLY A 1084 -32.91 0.44 -3.13
CA GLY A 1084 -31.64 1.10 -2.83
C GLY A 1084 -31.77 2.52 -2.28
N TRP A 1085 -32.95 2.95 -1.85
CA TRP A 1085 -33.17 4.30 -1.33
C TRP A 1085 -33.07 4.38 0.19
N VAL A 1086 -32.49 5.48 0.67
CA VAL A 1086 -32.53 5.93 2.06
C VAL A 1086 -33.11 7.33 2.12
N TYR A 1087 -34.10 7.53 2.98
CA TYR A 1087 -34.77 8.82 3.18
C TYR A 1087 -34.61 9.33 4.61
N LEU A 1088 -34.30 10.62 4.75
CA LEU A 1088 -34.37 11.34 6.02
C LEU A 1088 -35.24 12.58 5.88
N ASP A 1089 -36.19 12.74 6.80
CA ASP A 1089 -37.07 13.91 6.84
C ASP A 1089 -36.28 15.19 7.11
N GLY A 1090 -36.47 16.21 6.26
CA GLY A 1090 -35.81 17.50 6.39
C GLY A 1090 -36.12 18.23 7.69
N GLN A 1091 -37.27 17.99 8.34
CA GLN A 1091 -37.57 18.54 9.66
C GLN A 1091 -36.55 18.10 10.73
N GLN A 1092 -35.97 16.91 10.57
CA GLN A 1092 -34.93 16.42 11.49
C GLN A 1092 -33.60 17.16 11.32
N LEU A 1093 -33.45 17.91 10.22
CA LEU A 1093 -32.25 18.65 9.83
C LEU A 1093 -32.45 20.18 9.99
N ASP A 1094 -33.50 20.60 10.70
CA ASP A 1094 -33.80 22.01 10.95
C ASP A 1094 -32.61 22.74 11.59
N GLY A 1095 -32.08 23.73 10.86
CA GLY A 1095 -30.93 24.54 11.26
C GLY A 1095 -29.57 24.02 10.78
N CYS A 1096 -29.52 22.85 10.14
CA CYS A 1096 -28.32 22.34 9.47
C CYS A 1096 -28.18 22.95 8.08
N SER A 1097 -26.98 23.38 7.69
CA SER A 1097 -26.65 23.89 6.36
C SER A 1097 -26.01 22.86 5.45
N THR A 1098 -25.49 21.77 6.01
CA THR A 1098 -24.81 20.73 5.26
C THR A 1098 -25.17 19.37 5.85
N VAL A 1099 -25.35 18.38 4.98
CA VAL A 1099 -25.54 16.99 5.34
C VAL A 1099 -24.43 16.17 4.71
N LEU A 1100 -23.65 15.48 5.53
CA LEU A 1100 -22.73 14.45 5.09
C LEU A 1100 -23.43 13.09 5.16
N CYS A 1101 -23.58 12.45 4.01
CA CYS A 1101 -24.07 11.09 3.87
C CYS A 1101 -22.87 10.15 3.73
N LEU A 1102 -22.76 9.14 4.56
CA LEU A 1102 -21.71 8.13 4.56
C LEU A 1102 -22.34 6.77 4.30
N ALA A 1103 -22.01 6.13 3.19
CA ALA A 1103 -22.35 4.73 2.94
C ALA A 1103 -21.15 3.86 3.34
N VAL A 1104 -21.37 2.92 4.24
CA VAL A 1104 -20.34 2.09 4.86
C VAL A 1104 -20.62 0.62 4.57
N HIS A 1105 -19.57 -0.10 4.21
CA HIS A 1105 -19.59 -1.55 4.02
C HIS A 1105 -18.19 -2.13 4.33
N PRO A 1106 -18.06 -3.36 4.85
CA PRO A 1106 -16.75 -3.97 5.16
C PRO A 1106 -15.72 -3.98 4.02
N LEU A 1107 -16.19 -3.98 2.77
CA LEU A 1107 -15.38 -3.95 1.54
C LEU A 1107 -15.12 -2.52 0.99
N GLY A 1108 -15.69 -1.47 1.58
CA GLY A 1108 -15.39 -0.08 1.23
C GLY A 1108 -16.57 0.86 1.37
N ASN A 1109 -16.26 2.16 1.36
CA ASN A 1109 -17.17 3.22 1.77
C ASN A 1109 -17.22 4.36 0.74
N ASP A 1110 -18.35 5.06 0.68
CA ASP A 1110 -18.56 6.23 -0.16
C ASP A 1110 -19.21 7.38 0.64
N ALA A 1111 -19.03 8.62 0.20
CA ALA A 1111 -19.61 9.78 0.90
C ALA A 1111 -20.11 10.86 -0.06
N ARG A 1112 -21.20 11.53 0.30
CA ARG A 1112 -21.70 12.71 -0.41
C ARG A 1112 -22.07 13.82 0.57
N GLN A 1113 -21.75 15.06 0.21
CA GLN A 1113 -22.24 16.23 0.93
C GLN A 1113 -23.40 16.86 0.16
N VAL A 1114 -24.48 17.16 0.88
CA VAL A 1114 -25.66 17.85 0.35
C VAL A 1114 -25.82 19.18 1.10
N PRO A 1115 -25.67 20.33 0.43
CA PRO A 1115 -25.94 21.62 1.06
C PRO A 1115 -27.45 21.81 1.26
N LEU A 1116 -27.82 22.38 2.41
CA LEU A 1116 -29.18 22.73 2.79
C LEU A 1116 -29.35 24.26 2.88
N PRO A 1117 -30.55 24.79 2.59
CA PRO A 1117 -30.82 26.21 2.75
C PRO A 1117 -30.92 26.58 4.23
N VAL A 1118 -30.00 27.42 4.73
CA VAL A 1118 -30.07 28.02 6.07
C VAL A 1118 -29.87 29.52 6.02
N GLU A 1119 -30.76 30.25 6.69
CA GLU A 1119 -30.72 31.71 6.76
C GLU A 1119 -29.98 32.24 8.00
N ARG A 1120 -30.08 31.56 9.15
CA ARG A 1120 -29.51 32.02 10.43
C ARG A 1120 -28.89 30.87 11.23
N VAL A 1121 -27.72 31.13 11.80
CA VAL A 1121 -27.03 30.21 12.72
C VAL A 1121 -27.77 30.20 14.07
N PRO A 1122 -28.29 29.06 14.55
CA PRO A 1122 -28.97 28.97 15.83
C PRO A 1122 -27.95 28.94 16.99
N VAL A 1123 -27.81 30.07 17.68
CA VAL A 1123 -26.87 30.22 18.81
C VAL A 1123 -27.57 30.20 20.18
N ARG A 1124 -26.81 29.89 21.23
CA ARG A 1124 -27.18 30.03 22.65
C ARG A 1124 -26.21 31.00 23.33
N ASP A 1125 -26.69 31.69 24.36
CA ASP A 1125 -25.87 32.59 25.17
C ASP A 1125 -25.04 31.78 26.18
N LEU A 1126 -23.72 31.93 26.12
CA LEU A 1126 -22.73 31.33 27.03
C LEU A 1126 -22.38 32.24 28.21
N ARG A 1127 -22.87 33.48 28.22
CA ARG A 1127 -22.67 34.37 29.37
C ARG A 1127 -23.43 33.83 30.57
N LEU A 1128 -22.94 34.13 31.77
CA LEU A 1128 -23.66 33.86 33.01
C LEU A 1128 -25.04 34.49 32.93
N ALA A 1129 -26.08 33.70 33.26
CA ALA A 1129 -27.46 34.17 33.25
C ALA A 1129 -27.67 35.36 34.22
N ARG A 1130 -26.87 35.41 35.29
CA ARG A 1130 -26.78 36.52 36.23
C ARG A 1130 -25.31 36.85 36.48
N ALA A 1131 -24.93 38.10 36.30
CA ALA A 1131 -23.59 38.56 36.66
C ALA A 1131 -23.41 38.50 38.19
N PHE A 1132 -22.20 38.17 38.64
CA PHE A 1132 -21.86 38.25 40.05
C PHE A 1132 -21.97 39.69 40.55
N ASP A 1133 -22.52 39.87 41.74
CA ASP A 1133 -22.50 41.14 42.45
C ASP A 1133 -21.07 41.42 42.90
N LEU A 1134 -20.43 42.42 42.29
CA LEU A 1134 -19.03 42.77 42.55
C LEU A 1134 -18.82 43.30 43.98
N ASP A 1135 -19.88 43.73 44.66
CA ASP A 1135 -19.83 44.26 46.02
C ASP A 1135 -20.04 43.16 47.08
N GLN A 1136 -20.32 41.91 46.67
CA GLN A 1136 -20.50 40.77 47.57
C GLN A 1136 -19.32 39.81 47.51
N PRO A 1137 -18.73 39.43 48.66
CA PRO A 1137 -17.74 38.37 48.70
C PRO A 1137 -18.41 37.04 48.32
N MET A 1138 -17.90 36.39 47.27
CA MET A 1138 -18.36 35.07 46.84
C MET A 1138 -17.27 34.01 47.08
N GLN A 1139 -17.68 32.79 47.42
CA GLN A 1139 -16.79 31.63 47.55
C GLN A 1139 -17.31 30.46 46.72
N ARG A 1140 -16.40 29.66 46.16
CA ARG A 1140 -16.75 28.40 45.50
C ARG A 1140 -17.09 27.36 46.57
N VAL A 1141 -18.27 26.77 46.48
CA VAL A 1141 -18.71 25.70 47.39
C VAL A 1141 -18.75 24.37 46.63
N ARG A 1142 -18.11 23.34 47.19
CA ARG A 1142 -18.27 21.94 46.74
C ARG A 1142 -19.24 21.26 47.69
N ARG A 1143 -20.34 20.73 47.17
CA ARG A 1143 -21.38 20.05 47.96
C ARG A 1143 -21.57 18.63 47.44
N ILE A 1144 -21.82 17.70 48.34
CA ILE A 1144 -22.24 16.32 48.02
C ILE A 1144 -23.70 16.24 48.44
N ASP A 1145 -24.57 15.88 47.50
CA ASP A 1145 -25.99 15.71 47.72
C ASP A 1145 -26.35 14.25 47.45
N VAL A 1146 -27.05 13.60 48.37
CA VAL A 1146 -27.64 12.27 48.16
C VAL A 1146 -29.07 12.48 47.67
N ILE A 1147 -29.42 11.89 46.52
CA ILE A 1147 -30.69 12.13 45.83
C ILE A 1147 -31.44 10.81 45.71
N GLU A 1148 -32.70 10.78 46.13
CA GLU A 1148 -33.56 9.60 45.96
C GLU A 1148 -34.11 9.48 44.53
N GLN A 1149 -34.43 8.25 44.11
CA GLN A 1149 -34.96 7.98 42.76
C GLN A 1149 -36.24 8.81 42.50
N GLY A 1150 -36.21 9.65 41.46
CA GLY A 1150 -37.34 10.50 41.07
C GLY A 1150 -37.37 11.89 41.72
N GLN A 1151 -36.46 12.20 42.66
CA GLN A 1151 -36.34 13.52 43.26
C GLN A 1151 -35.60 14.48 42.29
N PRO A 1152 -36.22 15.60 41.86
CA PRO A 1152 -35.56 16.54 40.96
C PRO A 1152 -34.56 17.43 41.72
N LEU A 1153 -33.28 17.35 41.37
CA LEU A 1153 -32.27 18.30 41.82
C LEU A 1153 -32.20 19.49 40.86
N ARG A 1154 -32.43 20.71 41.38
CA ARG A 1154 -32.36 21.94 40.60
C ARG A 1154 -31.09 22.72 40.93
N PHE A 1155 -30.29 22.99 39.92
CA PHE A 1155 -29.15 23.91 40.01
C PHE A 1155 -29.62 25.31 39.59
N GLU A 1156 -29.21 26.34 40.32
CA GLU A 1156 -29.56 27.74 39.98
C GLU A 1156 -28.89 28.19 38.67
N ASP A 1157 -27.70 27.66 38.36
CA ASP A 1157 -27.01 27.84 37.07
C ASP A 1157 -26.27 26.55 36.68
N ALA A 1158 -26.86 25.78 35.76
CA ALA A 1158 -26.30 24.51 35.29
C ALA A 1158 -25.06 24.69 34.39
N ASN A 1159 -24.78 25.90 33.89
CA ASN A 1159 -23.67 26.14 32.97
C ASN A 1159 -22.34 26.42 33.71
N SER A 1160 -22.39 26.80 34.98
CA SER A 1160 -21.21 27.15 35.79
C SER A 1160 -20.91 26.15 36.92
N GLY A 1161 -21.86 25.26 37.25
CA GLY A 1161 -21.68 24.17 38.21
C GLY A 1161 -21.00 22.94 37.60
N ARG A 1162 -20.04 22.35 38.31
CA ARG A 1162 -19.55 21.00 38.00
C ARG A 1162 -20.35 19.99 38.79
N VAL A 1163 -20.90 19.02 38.08
CA VAL A 1163 -21.70 17.94 38.67
C VAL A 1163 -21.08 16.63 38.24
N GLN A 1164 -20.72 15.79 39.21
CA GLN A 1164 -20.39 14.39 39.00
C GLN A 1164 -21.46 13.57 39.69
N LEU A 1165 -22.03 12.61 38.97
CA LEU A 1165 -23.03 11.70 39.50
C LEU A 1165 -22.33 10.39 39.85
N TYR A 1166 -22.63 9.86 41.03
CA TYR A 1166 -22.22 8.52 41.47
C TYR A 1166 -23.51 7.73 41.69
N THR A 1167 -23.82 6.87 40.74
CA THR A 1167 -25.11 6.16 40.66
C THR A 1167 -25.01 4.68 40.98
N THR A 1168 -23.81 4.10 40.90
CA THR A 1168 -23.53 2.69 41.17
C THR A 1168 -22.44 2.52 42.23
N VAL A 1169 -22.33 1.31 42.79
CA VAL A 1169 -21.20 0.94 43.67
C VAL A 1169 -19.87 1.05 42.92
N ALA A 1170 -19.86 0.73 41.62
CA ALA A 1170 -18.69 0.90 40.76
C ALA A 1170 -18.25 2.37 40.68
N ASP A 1171 -19.19 3.32 40.50
CA ASP A 1171 -18.86 4.76 40.42
C ASP A 1171 -18.18 5.25 41.72
N VAL A 1172 -18.65 4.76 42.87
CA VAL A 1172 -18.09 5.10 44.17
C VAL A 1172 -16.74 4.42 44.39
N PHE A 1173 -16.59 3.16 43.98
CA PHE A 1173 -15.33 2.43 44.03
C PHE A 1173 -14.24 3.13 43.20
N ASP A 1174 -14.59 3.58 41.99
CA ASP A 1174 -13.68 4.30 41.10
C ASP A 1174 -13.30 5.68 41.67
N LEU A 1175 -14.22 6.37 42.34
CA LEU A 1175 -13.88 7.58 43.10
C LEU A 1175 -12.82 7.30 44.17
N TYR A 1176 -13.01 6.26 44.98
CA TYR A 1176 -12.03 5.91 46.02
C TYR A 1176 -10.68 5.47 45.44
N ALA A 1177 -10.66 4.82 44.27
CA ALA A 1177 -9.42 4.51 43.57
C ALA A 1177 -8.58 5.76 43.25
N THR A 1178 -9.22 6.92 43.02
CA THR A 1178 -8.50 8.19 42.82
C THR A 1178 -7.98 8.84 44.11
N LEU A 1179 -8.48 8.38 45.26
CA LEU A 1179 -8.16 8.94 46.59
C LEU A 1179 -7.20 8.04 47.39
N VAL A 1180 -7.13 6.75 47.06
CA VAL A 1180 -6.38 5.74 47.79
C VAL A 1180 -5.20 5.24 46.94
N ASP A 1181 -3.98 5.54 47.38
CA ASP A 1181 -2.75 5.08 46.75
C ASP A 1181 -2.30 3.76 47.40
N SER A 1182 -2.99 2.65 47.07
CA SER A 1182 -2.68 1.31 47.58
C SER A 1182 -2.73 0.27 46.47
N PRO A 1183 -1.67 -0.55 46.28
CA PRO A 1183 -1.67 -1.61 45.28
C PRO A 1183 -2.69 -2.72 45.58
N HIS A 1184 -3.18 -2.81 46.82
CA HIS A 1184 -4.21 -3.77 47.24
C HIS A 1184 -5.64 -3.31 46.95
N TRP A 1185 -5.84 -2.07 46.47
CA TRP A 1185 -7.18 -1.58 46.15
C TRP A 1185 -7.79 -2.35 44.97
N ASP A 1186 -6.97 -2.68 43.95
CA ASP A 1186 -7.41 -3.45 42.79
C ASP A 1186 -7.80 -4.90 43.14
N ASP A 1187 -7.30 -5.47 44.25
CA ASP A 1187 -7.68 -6.81 44.73
C ASP A 1187 -9.19 -6.90 45.06
N PHE A 1188 -9.86 -5.78 45.33
CA PHE A 1188 -11.29 -5.71 45.63
C PHE A 1188 -12.16 -5.28 44.44
N ARG A 1189 -11.62 -5.29 43.21
CA ARG A 1189 -12.35 -4.85 42.00
C ARG A 1189 -13.63 -5.65 41.75
N PHE A 1190 -13.75 -6.88 42.26
CA PHE A 1190 -14.97 -7.68 42.20
C PHE A 1190 -16.18 -6.97 42.84
N LEU A 1191 -15.95 -6.09 43.82
CA LEU A 1191 -17.01 -5.30 44.47
C LEU A 1191 -17.77 -4.38 43.50
N ARG A 1192 -17.16 -3.98 42.38
CA ARG A 1192 -17.81 -3.17 41.33
C ARG A 1192 -19.03 -3.85 40.72
N HIS A 1193 -19.09 -5.18 40.79
CA HIS A 1193 -20.16 -6.00 40.21
C HIS A 1193 -20.81 -6.90 41.26
N TRP A 1194 -20.65 -6.61 42.56
CA TRP A 1194 -21.14 -7.47 43.65
C TRP A 1194 -22.63 -7.77 43.55
N ASP A 1195 -23.44 -6.81 43.09
CA ASP A 1195 -24.89 -6.92 42.94
C ASP A 1195 -25.35 -7.88 41.84
N VAL A 1196 -24.50 -8.20 40.88
CA VAL A 1196 -24.78 -9.11 39.75
C VAL A 1196 -24.09 -10.47 39.87
N LEU A 1197 -23.25 -10.70 40.89
CA LEU A 1197 -22.66 -12.01 41.16
C LEU A 1197 -23.69 -13.00 41.74
N GLU A 1198 -23.65 -14.25 41.27
CA GLU A 1198 -24.42 -15.35 41.86
C GLU A 1198 -23.87 -15.75 43.24
N ASP A 1199 -24.71 -16.30 44.11
CA ASP A 1199 -24.35 -16.67 45.49
C ASP A 1199 -23.10 -17.56 45.60
N ALA A 1200 -22.89 -18.46 44.63
CA ALA A 1200 -21.70 -19.31 44.61
C ALA A 1200 -20.42 -18.51 44.31
N ALA A 1201 -20.48 -17.55 43.38
CA ALA A 1201 -19.37 -16.67 43.05
C ALA A 1201 -19.09 -15.68 44.19
N LYS A 1202 -20.13 -15.10 44.81
CA LYS A 1202 -20.00 -14.23 46.00
C LYS A 1202 -19.26 -14.92 47.14
N ARG A 1203 -19.57 -16.19 47.41
CA ARG A 1203 -18.89 -16.98 48.45
C ARG A 1203 -17.43 -17.24 48.10
N LEU A 1204 -17.13 -17.49 46.83
CA LEU A 1204 -15.76 -17.73 46.37
C LEU A 1204 -14.89 -16.47 46.48
N GLU A 1205 -15.43 -15.32 46.10
CA GLU A 1205 -14.77 -14.02 46.28
C GLU A 1205 -14.61 -13.67 47.77
N TYR A 1206 -15.63 -13.94 48.59
CA TYR A 1206 -15.56 -13.73 50.03
C TYR A 1206 -14.51 -14.62 50.71
N ASP A 1207 -14.41 -15.89 50.32
CA ASP A 1207 -13.41 -16.82 50.84
C ASP A 1207 -11.98 -16.42 50.44
N ALA A 1208 -11.80 -15.87 49.24
CA ALA A 1208 -10.50 -15.43 48.72
C ALA A 1208 -10.04 -14.08 49.30
N HIS A 1209 -10.99 -13.17 49.59
CA HIS A 1209 -10.69 -11.77 49.93
C HIS A 1209 -11.25 -11.33 51.30
N GLY A 1210 -11.63 -12.29 52.15
CA GLY A 1210 -12.22 -12.06 53.47
C GLY A 1210 -11.38 -11.16 54.37
N CYS A 1211 -11.92 -9.98 54.70
CA CYS A 1211 -11.32 -9.02 55.61
C CYS A 1211 -12.40 -8.20 56.34
N HIS A 1212 -12.00 -7.47 57.37
CA HIS A 1212 -12.92 -6.65 58.17
C HIS A 1212 -13.62 -5.56 57.34
N GLU A 1213 -12.96 -5.04 56.32
CA GLU A 1213 -13.50 -4.04 55.40
C GLU A 1213 -14.54 -4.64 54.45
N LEU A 1214 -14.30 -5.85 53.94
CA LEU A 1214 -15.26 -6.59 53.12
C LEU A 1214 -16.48 -6.97 53.95
N ASP A 1215 -16.30 -7.46 55.18
CA ASP A 1215 -17.38 -7.74 56.12
C ASP A 1215 -18.26 -6.51 56.38
N LEU A 1216 -17.63 -5.35 56.56
CA LEU A 1216 -18.32 -4.08 56.78
C LEU A 1216 -19.08 -3.63 55.52
N PHE A 1217 -18.48 -3.78 54.34
CA PHE A 1217 -19.15 -3.49 53.08
C PHE A 1217 -20.41 -4.36 52.91
N LEU A 1218 -20.29 -5.66 53.16
CA LEU A 1218 -21.41 -6.60 53.08
C LEU A 1218 -22.51 -6.26 54.07
N TYR A 1219 -22.17 -5.93 55.32
CA TYR A 1219 -23.16 -5.52 56.35
C TYR A 1219 -24.03 -4.33 55.95
N PHE A 1220 -23.49 -3.38 55.17
CA PHE A 1220 -24.25 -2.23 54.69
C PHE A 1220 -24.94 -2.46 53.33
N LYS A 1221 -24.46 -3.44 52.57
CA LYS A 1221 -24.95 -3.73 51.22
C LYS A 1221 -26.08 -4.77 51.21
N ASP A 1222 -25.93 -5.80 52.03
CA ASP A 1222 -26.82 -6.97 52.20
C ASP A 1222 -27.35 -7.02 53.64
#